data_AF-A0A7C9I3U7-F1
#
_entry.id   AF-A0A7C9I3U7-F1
#
_cell.length_a   1.000
_cell.length_b   1.000
_cell.length_c   1.000
_cell.angle_alpha   90.00
_cell.angle_beta   90.00
_cell.angle_gamma   90.00
#
_symmetry.space_group_name_H-M   'P 1'
#
loop_
_entity.id
_entity.type
_entity.pdbx_description
1 polymer ?
#
loop_
_entity_poly.entity_id
_entity_poly.type
_entity_poly.pdbx_seq_one_letter_code
_entity_poly.pdbx_strand_id
1 'polypeptide(L)'
;MVRLRPVARTLLGPPLLLGTLVAALAVSLAWPRSPSPALWSDPHTWGGHLPVAGQRVVIPPGQRVVLDISPPPLDDLDIQGELLVQDGAGALTLRAATIQVGGRWQAGEAARPLRRRLTVILGSGGRVAAATNGLVTVPAGGTLELWGLRPSRWTHLTRSVRAGSRTLQLATPVNWPVGTVLTLAPTGFDLMEAERVQVAARSPDGRQLTLQAPLRFPHFGQVTRGVDERAEVGALTRTISLTSAAAARRAQLGGGVMVLAGGTLRASGVAFSGLGRAGQKGFYPVHFHRAGEQGQSFVEDSSFHGNFNRCLTLHGTQHARVEGNVTFDAVGHCFFLEDGTETGNQLLGNLAVQTRGAPPETAILETDRVAAAYWITNPDNVLRGNVAAGAEHSGFWYSLPPEPQGDGVTAAEQQTIRPRRTNLGVFQDNVAHSTGHTGLFVDNLRNPPGVLEAPNYSPARRAEFQGLTAYKNRRRGAWLRGTNLRLSGVRLADNAIGVTFAAADTDLVGGVVVGESQNLTGPPKPQEPHFPLRGFEFYDGPVTVQDIHFTQFVPTPTRPAAALGALQFSPFFFHPASRAARLQFSNAQPVYLASRALPTPEDAGADGYRSAAFLDMDGSVTGQAGASVLLATPFLTNTSACQARPTWGAVSCAGSPVSLFVVNMDAAPQAFGPVKLRREDGAHMMLRGNPREGPNRAFQTNLWADHTYALTPATWPGHVRLAAHHLAAWQVLRLTLRTRRPARIDLAPGSKASWSAGQLRLEFRAPPAGAKAAVVDLWL
;
A
#
# COMPACT_ATOMS: atom_id res chain seq x y z
N MET A 1 -24.47 66.84 21.70
CA MET A 1 -24.24 66.31 23.06
C MET A 1 -22.74 66.25 23.33
N VAL A 2 -22.33 66.18 24.60
CA VAL A 2 -21.01 66.65 25.07
C VAL A 2 -19.91 65.58 25.02
N ARG A 3 -18.71 65.96 24.54
CA ARG A 3 -17.44 65.26 24.80
C ARG A 3 -16.83 65.79 26.11
N LEU A 4 -16.13 64.95 26.89
CA LEU A 4 -14.87 65.36 27.53
C LEU A 4 -14.05 64.14 28.04
N ARG A 5 -12.92 64.40 28.71
CA ARG A 5 -11.79 63.48 28.98
C ARG A 5 -11.45 63.39 30.50
N PRO A 6 -10.56 62.47 30.93
CA PRO A 6 -10.36 62.12 32.36
C PRO A 6 -9.37 63.02 33.12
N VAL A 7 -9.32 62.84 34.44
CA VAL A 7 -8.37 63.46 35.39
C VAL A 7 -7.90 62.40 36.42
N ALA A 8 -6.77 62.62 37.12
CA ALA A 8 -6.16 61.70 38.08
C ALA A 8 -5.50 62.41 39.30
N ARG A 9 -5.16 61.64 40.36
CA ARG A 9 -4.53 62.06 41.65
C ARG A 9 -5.47 62.87 42.58
N THR A 10 -5.28 63.08 43.89
CA THR A 10 -4.15 62.91 44.89
C THR A 10 -4.80 62.68 46.32
N LEU A 11 -4.27 62.76 47.57
CA LEU A 11 -3.03 63.15 48.32
C LEU A 11 -3.02 62.43 49.71
N LEU A 12 -1.84 62.10 50.27
CA LEU A 12 -1.42 62.01 51.70
C LEU A 12 -2.09 61.06 52.75
N GLY A 13 -1.31 60.73 53.82
CA GLY A 13 -1.67 60.00 55.07
C GLY A 13 -1.37 60.85 56.34
N PRO A 14 -0.94 60.32 57.53
CA PRO A 14 -0.52 58.96 57.91
C PRO A 14 -1.54 58.23 58.85
N PRO A 15 -1.43 57.94 60.20
CA PRO A 15 -0.43 58.21 61.26
C PRO A 15 0.37 56.96 61.75
N LEU A 16 0.32 56.56 63.05
CA LEU A 16 1.28 55.65 63.73
C LEU A 16 0.70 54.63 64.77
N LEU A 17 1.37 53.46 64.84
CA LEU A 17 1.76 52.63 66.02
C LEU A 17 0.76 51.85 66.92
N LEU A 18 1.33 50.76 67.47
CA LEU A 18 0.85 49.78 68.49
C LEU A 18 -0.30 48.82 68.08
N GLY A 19 -0.21 47.49 68.28
CA GLY A 19 0.97 46.66 68.56
C GLY A 19 0.70 45.36 69.34
N THR A 20 1.06 44.20 68.77
CA THR A 20 1.20 42.90 69.48
C THR A 20 2.10 41.95 68.68
N LEU A 21 2.79 41.04 69.37
CA LEU A 21 3.71 40.06 68.76
C LEU A 21 2.99 38.80 68.28
N VAL A 22 3.31 38.34 67.07
CA VAL A 22 3.42 36.90 66.76
C VAL A 22 4.71 36.69 65.97
N ALA A 23 5.71 36.07 66.60
CA ALA A 23 6.99 35.79 65.96
C ALA A 23 6.92 34.49 65.15
N ALA A 24 6.46 34.57 63.90
CA ALA A 24 6.57 33.48 62.95
C ALA A 24 7.97 33.46 62.33
N LEU A 25 8.79 32.42 62.61
CA LEU A 25 10.03 32.21 61.90
C LEU A 25 9.72 31.90 60.43
N ALA A 26 10.01 32.86 59.54
CA ALA A 26 10.07 32.62 58.11
C ALA A 26 11.32 31.78 57.78
N VAL A 27 11.29 30.49 58.14
CA VAL A 27 12.28 29.51 57.67
C VAL A 27 12.22 29.52 56.15
N SER A 28 13.31 29.96 55.52
CA SER A 28 13.46 29.93 54.08
C SER A 28 13.55 28.48 53.62
N LEU A 29 12.40 27.86 53.36
CA LEU A 29 12.25 26.60 52.63
C LEU A 29 12.70 26.81 51.19
N ALA A 30 14.01 26.94 51.01
CA ALA A 30 14.67 26.77 49.74
C ALA A 30 14.27 25.39 49.24
N TRP A 31 13.45 25.35 48.17
CA TRP A 31 13.13 24.09 47.50
C TRP A 31 14.46 23.38 47.19
N PRO A 32 14.60 22.09 47.53
CA PRO A 32 15.85 21.38 47.29
C PRO A 32 16.14 21.45 45.79
N ARG A 33 17.22 22.15 45.42
CA ARG A 33 17.72 22.14 44.05
C ARG A 33 17.89 20.67 43.68
N SER A 34 17.18 20.22 42.64
CA SER A 34 17.37 18.89 42.08
C SER A 34 18.87 18.71 41.85
N PRO A 35 19.51 17.66 42.40
CA PRO A 35 20.96 17.54 42.36
C PRO A 35 21.45 17.61 40.91
N SER A 36 22.55 18.34 40.70
CA SER A 36 23.23 18.40 39.41
C SER A 36 23.49 16.97 38.92
N PRO A 37 23.17 16.64 37.66
CA PRO A 37 23.40 15.29 37.16
C PRO A 37 24.91 14.99 37.18
N ALA A 38 25.25 13.80 37.66
CA ALA A 38 26.64 13.36 37.79
C ALA A 38 27.26 13.12 36.41
N LEU A 39 28.58 13.25 36.27
CA LEU A 39 29.26 13.04 35.00
C LEU A 39 29.63 11.57 34.81
N TRP A 40 29.53 11.03 33.59
CA TRP A 40 30.03 9.68 33.31
C TRP A 40 31.55 9.62 33.54
N SER A 41 32.29 10.69 33.24
CA SER A 41 33.73 10.78 33.48
C SER A 41 34.17 10.86 34.94
N ASP A 42 33.25 10.99 35.90
CA ASP A 42 33.57 11.06 37.32
C ASP A 42 33.55 9.65 37.94
N PRO A 43 34.67 9.14 38.49
CA PRO A 43 34.69 7.85 39.18
C PRO A 43 33.73 7.76 40.37
N HIS A 44 33.38 8.87 41.02
CA HIS A 44 32.43 8.88 42.14
C HIS A 44 31.00 8.52 41.71
N THR A 45 30.61 8.79 40.45
CA THR A 45 29.35 8.33 39.83
C THR A 45 29.19 6.80 39.88
N TRP A 46 30.32 6.08 39.97
CA TRP A 46 30.43 4.63 39.80
C TRP A 46 31.08 3.92 41.00
N GLY A 47 31.13 4.57 42.16
CA GLY A 47 31.68 3.98 43.40
C GLY A 47 33.21 4.00 43.52
N GLY A 48 33.91 4.80 42.71
CA GLY A 48 35.36 5.05 42.82
C GLY A 48 36.17 4.68 41.57
N HIS A 49 35.59 3.93 40.63
CA HIS A 49 36.27 3.53 39.39
C HIS A 49 35.32 3.61 38.18
N LEU A 50 35.81 4.10 37.05
CA LEU A 50 35.03 4.18 35.80
C LEU A 50 34.66 2.78 35.27
N PRO A 51 33.51 2.60 34.61
CA PRO A 51 33.12 1.32 34.02
C PRO A 51 34.15 0.79 33.00
N VAL A 52 34.39 -0.52 33.03
CA VAL A 52 35.37 -1.20 32.17
C VAL A 52 34.71 -1.98 31.02
N ALA A 53 35.51 -2.44 30.05
CA ALA A 53 35.02 -3.23 28.93
C ALA A 53 34.41 -4.57 29.39
N GLY A 54 33.26 -4.94 28.85
CA GLY A 54 32.50 -6.14 29.20
C GLY A 54 31.70 -6.03 30.51
N GLN A 55 31.73 -4.89 31.20
CA GLN A 55 30.95 -4.68 32.42
C GLN A 55 29.45 -4.53 32.13
N ARG A 56 28.61 -4.98 33.08
CA ARG A 56 27.20 -4.55 33.20
C ARG A 56 27.13 -3.29 34.04
N VAL A 57 26.55 -2.24 33.49
CA VAL A 57 26.40 -0.92 34.14
C VAL A 57 24.92 -0.68 34.43
N VAL A 58 24.62 -0.20 35.64
CA VAL A 58 23.27 0.16 36.06
C VAL A 58 23.28 1.63 36.46
N ILE A 59 22.32 2.40 35.94
CA ILE A 59 21.98 3.74 36.46
C ILE A 59 20.72 3.57 37.30
N PRO A 60 20.81 3.54 38.65
CA PRO A 60 19.67 3.23 39.51
C PRO A 60 18.61 4.34 39.54
N PRO A 61 17.37 4.05 39.99
CA PRO A 61 16.32 5.04 40.14
C PRO A 61 16.77 6.27 40.93
N GLY A 62 16.38 7.46 40.47
CA GLY A 62 16.76 8.74 41.08
C GLY A 62 18.18 9.24 40.75
N GLN A 63 19.10 8.38 40.29
CA GLN A 63 20.40 8.83 39.79
C GLN A 63 20.26 9.41 38.38
N ARG A 64 20.97 10.50 38.11
CA ARG A 64 20.95 11.23 36.83
C ARG A 64 22.38 11.38 36.34
N VAL A 65 22.71 10.85 35.16
CA VAL A 65 24.08 10.78 34.64
C VAL A 65 24.17 11.46 33.27
N VAL A 66 25.17 12.33 33.08
CA VAL A 66 25.50 12.91 31.76
C VAL A 66 26.56 12.05 31.07
N LEU A 67 26.25 11.57 29.87
CA LEU A 67 27.22 10.94 28.97
C LEU A 67 28.08 12.02 28.31
N ASP A 68 29.18 12.37 28.95
CA ASP A 68 30.12 13.42 28.53
C ASP A 68 31.34 12.87 27.76
N ILE A 69 31.82 11.69 28.15
CA ILE A 69 32.84 10.88 27.47
C ILE A 69 32.27 9.64 26.75
N SER A 70 33.06 9.01 25.89
CA SER A 70 32.70 7.71 25.27
C SER A 70 33.17 6.56 26.17
N PRO A 71 32.26 5.72 26.70
CA PRO A 71 32.64 4.57 27.53
C PRO A 71 33.33 3.46 26.73
N PRO A 72 34.06 2.55 27.40
CA PRO A 72 34.48 1.29 26.78
C PRO A 72 33.25 0.43 26.42
N PRO A 73 33.41 -0.61 25.58
CA PRO A 73 32.29 -1.46 25.18
C PRO A 73 31.72 -2.25 26.37
N LEU A 74 30.49 -1.95 26.76
CA LEU A 74 29.78 -2.63 27.84
C LEU A 74 29.17 -3.96 27.34
N ASP A 75 28.86 -4.91 28.23
CA ASP A 75 27.95 -6.01 27.89
C ASP A 75 26.50 -5.52 28.02
N ASP A 76 26.14 -4.94 29.16
CA ASP A 76 24.77 -4.44 29.41
C ASP A 76 24.76 -3.03 30.02
N LEU A 77 23.75 -2.23 29.67
CA LEU A 77 23.50 -0.90 30.22
C LEU A 77 22.03 -0.76 30.62
N ASP A 78 21.76 -0.80 31.92
CA ASP A 78 20.42 -0.80 32.51
C ASP A 78 20.10 0.57 33.11
N ILE A 79 19.28 1.35 32.39
CA ILE A 79 18.97 2.75 32.71
C ILE A 79 17.62 2.79 33.45
N GLN A 80 17.67 2.76 34.78
CA GLN A 80 16.49 2.85 35.66
C GLN A 80 16.30 4.28 36.22
N GLY A 81 17.36 5.08 36.26
CA GLY A 81 17.34 6.53 36.47
C GLY A 81 17.29 7.32 35.16
N GLU A 82 18.06 8.42 35.09
CA GLU A 82 18.23 9.23 33.87
C GLU A 82 19.62 9.07 33.26
N LEU A 83 19.69 8.76 31.96
CA LEU A 83 20.88 8.98 31.12
C LEU A 83 20.65 10.18 30.20
N LEU A 84 21.54 11.17 30.26
CA LEU A 84 21.43 12.43 29.53
C LEU A 84 22.61 12.59 28.56
N VAL A 85 22.35 12.83 27.29
CA VAL A 85 23.38 13.21 26.30
C VAL A 85 23.15 14.66 25.89
N GLN A 86 24.06 15.53 26.32
CA GLN A 86 24.01 16.97 26.09
C GLN A 86 24.96 17.39 24.96
N ASP A 87 24.69 18.56 24.36
CA ASP A 87 25.50 19.14 23.29
C ASP A 87 26.88 19.60 23.81
N GLY A 88 27.90 19.59 22.96
CA GLY A 88 29.28 19.83 23.40
C GLY A 88 30.34 19.46 22.36
N ALA A 89 31.61 19.57 22.74
CA ALA A 89 32.74 19.28 21.86
C ALA A 89 32.88 17.78 21.54
N GLY A 90 33.34 17.47 20.33
CA GLY A 90 33.65 16.10 19.89
C GLY A 90 32.44 15.18 19.70
N ALA A 91 32.69 14.04 19.08
CA ALA A 91 31.69 12.99 18.89
C ALA A 91 31.69 11.99 20.05
N LEU A 92 30.52 11.44 20.37
CA LEU A 92 30.35 10.36 21.33
C LEU A 92 30.10 9.02 20.63
N THR A 93 30.68 7.96 21.18
CA THR A 93 30.33 6.58 20.83
C THR A 93 29.90 5.82 22.08
N LEU A 94 28.64 5.39 22.13
CA LEU A 94 28.14 4.45 23.12
C LEU A 94 28.17 3.04 22.52
N ARG A 95 28.68 2.05 23.26
CA ARG A 95 28.78 0.65 22.81
C ARG A 95 28.31 -0.27 23.92
N ALA A 96 27.30 -1.09 23.65
CA ALA A 96 26.77 -2.09 24.59
C ALA A 96 26.24 -3.31 23.82
N ALA A 97 26.27 -4.51 24.43
CA ALA A 97 25.58 -5.66 23.85
C ALA A 97 24.06 -5.53 23.99
N THR A 98 23.57 -5.04 25.13
CA THR A 98 22.18 -4.67 25.41
C THR A 98 22.07 -3.29 26.05
N ILE A 99 20.95 -2.59 25.81
CA ILE A 99 20.56 -1.40 26.57
C ILE A 99 19.10 -1.57 27.01
N GLN A 100 18.80 -1.37 28.29
CA GLN A 100 17.44 -1.33 28.82
C GLN A 100 17.13 0.08 29.33
N VAL A 101 15.95 0.60 29.01
CA VAL A 101 15.53 1.97 29.37
C VAL A 101 14.27 1.90 30.23
N GLY A 102 14.41 1.45 31.49
CA GLY A 102 13.29 1.38 32.45
C GLY A 102 12.91 2.74 33.04
N GLY A 103 13.89 3.63 33.18
CA GLY A 103 13.71 5.05 33.46
C GLY A 103 13.72 5.87 32.18
N ARG A 104 14.65 6.81 32.05
CA ARG A 104 14.68 7.75 30.92
C ARG A 104 16.07 7.87 30.29
N TRP A 105 16.14 7.68 28.97
CA TRP A 105 17.33 8.03 28.18
C TRP A 105 16.98 9.19 27.24
N GLN A 106 17.63 10.32 27.44
CA GLN A 106 17.48 11.53 26.63
C GLN A 106 18.80 11.84 25.89
N ALA A 107 18.72 12.14 24.59
CA ALA A 107 19.80 12.75 23.83
C ALA A 107 19.28 14.01 23.11
N GLY A 108 19.71 15.20 23.54
CA GLY A 108 19.16 16.47 23.09
C GLY A 108 17.73 16.76 23.55
N GLU A 109 17.14 17.87 23.09
CA GLU A 109 15.77 18.30 23.40
C GLU A 109 15.04 18.74 22.12
N ALA A 110 13.70 18.74 22.14
CA ALA A 110 12.88 19.28 21.04
C ALA A 110 13.24 20.73 20.66
N ALA A 111 13.52 21.57 21.66
CA ALA A 111 13.93 22.96 21.48
C ALA A 111 15.45 23.14 21.30
N ARG A 112 16.25 22.12 21.62
CA ARG A 112 17.72 22.12 21.58
C ARG A 112 18.24 20.77 21.07
N PRO A 113 18.02 20.45 19.78
CA PRO A 113 18.47 19.18 19.20
C PRO A 113 20.00 19.08 19.25
N LEU A 114 20.49 17.86 19.49
CA LEU A 114 21.90 17.53 19.63
C LEU A 114 22.65 17.86 18.33
N ARG A 115 23.72 18.67 18.44
CA ARG A 115 24.58 19.08 17.31
C ARG A 115 25.85 18.24 17.26
N ARG A 116 26.41 17.90 18.42
CA ARG A 116 27.51 16.93 18.55
C ARG A 116 27.05 15.55 18.06
N ARG A 117 27.90 14.85 17.31
CA ARG A 117 27.54 13.53 16.77
C ARG A 117 27.48 12.48 17.88
N LEU A 118 26.39 11.71 17.95
CA LEU A 118 26.24 10.53 18.82
C LEU A 118 26.13 9.28 17.95
N THR A 119 26.99 8.28 18.19
CA THR A 119 26.90 6.97 17.53
C THR A 119 26.68 5.89 18.59
N VAL A 120 25.53 5.23 18.54
CA VAL A 120 25.20 4.06 19.38
C VAL A 120 25.48 2.80 18.58
N ILE A 121 26.30 1.91 19.12
CA ILE A 121 26.69 0.66 18.46
C ILE A 121 26.23 -0.52 19.30
N LEU A 122 25.28 -1.28 18.76
CA LEU A 122 24.54 -2.34 19.44
C LEU A 122 25.13 -3.73 19.16
N GLY A 123 25.19 -4.55 20.20
CA GLY A 123 25.59 -5.96 20.14
C GLY A 123 27.10 -6.18 20.33
N SER A 124 27.47 -7.30 20.95
CA SER A 124 28.87 -7.71 21.13
C SER A 124 29.31 -8.76 20.10
N GLY A 125 30.62 -8.86 19.85
CA GLY A 125 31.19 -9.79 18.88
C GLY A 125 31.10 -11.26 19.31
N GLY A 126 31.05 -11.55 20.61
CA GLY A 126 31.01 -12.91 21.15
C GLY A 126 29.60 -13.51 21.27
N ARG A 127 28.53 -12.71 21.11
CA ARG A 127 27.13 -13.13 21.38
C ARG A 127 26.19 -12.84 20.21
N VAL A 128 26.71 -12.72 18.98
CA VAL A 128 25.99 -12.21 17.80
C VAL A 128 24.60 -12.83 17.61
N ALA A 129 24.48 -14.17 17.71
CA ALA A 129 23.21 -14.88 17.50
C ALA A 129 22.25 -14.86 18.70
N ALA A 130 22.70 -14.48 19.91
CA ALA A 130 21.89 -14.57 21.13
C ALA A 130 20.63 -13.70 21.05
N ALA A 131 19.50 -14.18 21.59
CA ALA A 131 18.19 -13.55 21.42
C ALA A 131 18.02 -12.18 22.13
N THR A 132 18.92 -11.80 23.04
CA THR A 132 18.94 -10.45 23.63
C THR A 132 19.91 -9.50 22.92
N ASN A 133 20.92 -10.03 22.23
CA ASN A 133 22.05 -9.25 21.73
C ASN A 133 21.65 -8.22 20.66
N GLY A 134 22.00 -6.96 20.90
CA GLY A 134 21.80 -5.84 19.98
C GLY A 134 20.50 -5.06 20.17
N LEU A 135 19.70 -5.33 21.21
CA LEU A 135 18.47 -4.59 21.47
C LEU A 135 18.67 -3.38 22.38
N VAL A 136 17.97 -2.29 22.06
CA VAL A 136 17.56 -1.23 23.00
C VAL A 136 16.11 -1.50 23.36
N THR A 137 15.84 -1.91 24.59
CA THR A 137 14.49 -2.26 25.05
C THR A 137 13.90 -1.14 25.91
N VAL A 138 12.69 -0.70 25.57
CA VAL A 138 11.92 0.32 26.32
C VAL A 138 10.68 -0.37 26.93
N PRO A 139 10.78 -0.89 28.18
CA PRO A 139 9.66 -1.49 28.90
C PRO A 139 8.65 -0.46 29.42
N ALA A 140 7.61 -0.92 30.12
CA ALA A 140 6.61 -0.08 30.77
C ALA A 140 7.23 0.98 31.70
N GLY A 141 6.80 2.24 31.57
CA GLY A 141 7.37 3.39 32.28
C GLY A 141 8.63 3.96 31.62
N GLY A 142 9.31 3.16 30.80
CA GLY A 142 10.51 3.53 30.06
C GLY A 142 10.28 4.60 29.00
N THR A 143 11.19 5.58 28.92
CA THR A 143 11.12 6.67 27.93
C THR A 143 12.46 6.87 27.22
N LEU A 144 12.47 6.71 25.89
CA LEU A 144 13.63 6.96 25.02
C LEU A 144 13.37 8.20 24.14
N GLU A 145 14.11 9.28 24.37
CA GLU A 145 13.98 10.55 23.65
C GLU A 145 15.28 10.90 22.91
N LEU A 146 15.26 10.86 21.58
CA LEU A 146 16.41 11.09 20.71
C LEU A 146 16.13 12.26 19.76
N TRP A 147 16.70 13.43 20.05
CA TRP A 147 16.49 14.68 19.32
C TRP A 147 17.77 15.10 18.59
N GLY A 148 17.96 14.59 17.37
CA GLY A 148 19.05 15.00 16.47
C GLY A 148 18.70 16.26 15.67
N LEU A 149 19.69 16.83 14.97
CA LEU A 149 19.41 17.86 13.97
C LEU A 149 18.52 17.31 12.86
N ARG A 150 17.44 18.03 12.54
CA ARG A 150 16.56 17.74 11.41
C ARG A 150 17.11 18.35 10.11
N PRO A 151 17.62 17.55 9.16
CA PRO A 151 17.87 18.04 7.82
C PRO A 151 16.54 18.32 7.09
N SER A 152 16.59 19.06 5.98
CA SER A 152 15.47 19.11 5.02
C SER A 152 15.13 17.67 4.62
N ARG A 153 13.86 17.23 4.81
CA ARG A 153 13.41 15.83 4.65
C ARG A 153 13.93 15.17 3.37
N TRP A 154 13.31 15.54 2.27
CA TRP A 154 13.60 15.15 0.90
C TRP A 154 13.00 16.21 -0.04
N THR A 155 13.37 16.16 -1.31
CA THR A 155 12.91 17.08 -2.36
C THR A 155 12.91 16.37 -3.70
N HIS A 156 12.51 17.04 -4.78
CA HIS A 156 12.53 16.49 -6.14
C HIS A 156 13.59 17.19 -6.98
N LEU A 157 14.09 16.54 -8.03
CA LEU A 157 14.82 17.22 -9.09
C LEU A 157 13.94 18.28 -9.81
N THR A 158 14.58 19.23 -10.50
CA THR A 158 13.93 20.21 -11.41
C THR A 158 14.43 20.13 -12.85
N ARG A 159 15.43 19.28 -13.11
CA ARG A 159 15.92 18.93 -14.45
C ARG A 159 16.36 17.47 -14.45
N SER A 160 16.05 16.73 -15.51
CA SER A 160 16.54 15.37 -15.70
C SER A 160 18.08 15.36 -15.82
N VAL A 161 18.72 14.37 -15.21
CA VAL A 161 20.18 14.19 -15.21
C VAL A 161 20.56 12.88 -15.91
N ARG A 162 21.75 12.84 -16.50
CA ARG A 162 22.29 11.65 -17.18
C ARG A 162 23.25 10.89 -16.26
N ALA A 163 23.46 9.60 -16.52
CA ALA A 163 24.65 8.90 -16.02
C ALA A 163 25.92 9.71 -16.35
N GLY A 164 26.89 9.71 -15.43
CA GLY A 164 28.07 10.58 -15.48
C GLY A 164 27.87 11.98 -14.87
N SER A 165 26.63 12.44 -14.63
CA SER A 165 26.39 13.78 -14.08
C SER A 165 26.82 13.89 -12.62
N ARG A 166 27.36 15.06 -12.23
CA ARG A 166 27.76 15.37 -10.83
C ARG A 166 26.95 16.49 -10.18
N THR A 167 25.99 17.09 -10.87
CA THR A 167 25.25 18.26 -10.38
C THR A 167 23.74 17.99 -10.35
N LEU A 168 23.11 18.26 -9.22
CA LEU A 168 21.66 18.16 -9.02
C LEU A 168 21.05 19.56 -8.87
N GLN A 169 19.87 19.78 -9.47
CA GLN A 169 19.07 21.00 -9.31
C GLN A 169 17.75 20.62 -8.61
N LEU A 170 17.39 21.32 -7.53
CA LEU A 170 16.40 20.88 -6.55
C LEU A 170 15.16 21.80 -6.48
N ALA A 171 14.00 21.19 -6.23
CA ALA A 171 12.71 21.88 -6.20
C ALA A 171 12.53 22.78 -4.96
N THR A 172 13.12 22.40 -3.83
CA THR A 172 13.17 23.18 -2.59
C THR A 172 14.61 23.36 -2.12
N PRO A 173 14.94 24.44 -1.40
CA PRO A 173 16.28 24.65 -0.85
C PRO A 173 16.55 23.66 0.29
N VAL A 174 17.74 23.06 0.32
CA VAL A 174 18.15 22.07 1.32
C VAL A 174 19.24 22.59 2.26
N ASN A 175 19.19 22.20 3.53
CA ASN A 175 20.17 22.59 4.55
C ASN A 175 21.37 21.62 4.68
N TRP A 176 21.43 20.57 3.84
CA TRP A 176 22.40 19.47 3.94
C TRP A 176 23.86 19.95 3.85
N PRO A 177 24.74 19.61 4.82
CA PRO A 177 26.16 19.97 4.75
C PRO A 177 26.95 19.14 3.73
N VAL A 178 28.18 19.61 3.43
CA VAL A 178 29.17 18.81 2.69
C VAL A 178 29.45 17.51 3.44
N GLY A 179 29.62 16.41 2.71
CA GLY A 179 29.76 15.08 3.29
C GLY A 179 28.45 14.39 3.68
N THR A 180 27.29 15.04 3.57
CA THR A 180 25.98 14.36 3.71
C THR A 180 25.85 13.26 2.64
N VAL A 181 25.46 12.07 3.09
CA VAL A 181 25.07 10.95 2.24
C VAL A 181 23.58 11.07 1.92
N LEU A 182 23.23 10.90 0.66
CA LEU A 182 21.88 11.02 0.10
C LEU A 182 21.43 9.69 -0.50
N THR A 183 20.12 9.54 -0.66
CA THR A 183 19.50 8.65 -1.63
C THR A 183 18.91 9.45 -2.80
N LEU A 184 19.02 8.91 -4.01
CA LEU A 184 18.22 9.29 -5.17
C LEU A 184 17.30 8.12 -5.54
N ALA A 185 16.04 8.44 -5.79
CA ALA A 185 15.03 7.52 -6.24
C ALA A 185 15.23 7.07 -7.72
N PRO A 186 14.87 5.81 -8.06
CA PRO A 186 14.83 5.35 -9.43
C PRO A 186 13.66 6.00 -10.18
N THR A 187 13.82 6.25 -11.48
CA THR A 187 12.74 6.77 -12.36
C THR A 187 12.53 5.94 -13.63
N GLY A 188 13.19 4.79 -13.73
CA GLY A 188 12.92 3.72 -14.70
C GLY A 188 12.10 2.58 -14.11
N PHE A 189 12.12 1.41 -14.77
CA PHE A 189 11.37 0.20 -14.35
C PHE A 189 12.14 -0.73 -13.39
N ASP A 190 13.32 -0.32 -12.91
CA ASP A 190 14.14 -1.12 -12.02
C ASP A 190 14.46 -0.37 -10.72
N LEU A 191 14.10 -0.97 -9.58
CA LEU A 191 14.40 -0.42 -8.26
C LEU A 191 15.91 -0.32 -7.97
N MET A 192 16.74 -1.09 -8.68
CA MET A 192 18.20 -1.09 -8.54
C MET A 192 18.88 0.11 -9.22
N GLU A 193 18.13 0.94 -9.95
CA GLU A 193 18.60 2.24 -10.46
C GLU A 193 18.61 3.34 -9.39
N ALA A 194 18.20 3.03 -8.15
CA ALA A 194 18.36 3.90 -7.01
C ALA A 194 19.85 4.12 -6.67
N GLU A 195 20.20 5.31 -6.18
CA GLU A 195 21.59 5.68 -5.93
C GLU A 195 21.84 6.19 -4.52
N ARG A 196 23.01 5.83 -3.98
CA ARG A 196 23.53 6.35 -2.71
C ARG A 196 24.77 7.17 -2.97
N VAL A 197 24.64 8.49 -2.86
CA VAL A 197 25.69 9.46 -3.24
C VAL A 197 26.07 10.36 -2.07
N GLN A 198 27.13 11.15 -2.22
CA GLN A 198 27.61 12.05 -1.16
C GLN A 198 27.85 13.47 -1.68
N VAL A 199 27.47 14.48 -0.89
CA VAL A 199 27.62 15.90 -1.22
C VAL A 199 29.10 16.31 -1.17
N ALA A 200 29.58 16.93 -2.25
CA ALA A 200 30.88 17.61 -2.33
C ALA A 200 30.74 19.13 -2.09
N ALA A 201 29.69 19.75 -2.63
CA ALA A 201 29.39 21.16 -2.44
C ALA A 201 27.88 21.43 -2.52
N ARG A 202 27.44 22.56 -1.94
CA ARG A 202 26.07 23.08 -2.01
C ARG A 202 26.12 24.56 -2.38
N SER A 203 25.19 25.03 -3.21
CA SER A 203 25.04 26.46 -3.49
C SER A 203 24.60 27.26 -2.25
N PRO A 204 24.84 28.59 -2.22
CA PRO A 204 24.39 29.45 -1.11
C PRO A 204 22.88 29.43 -0.89
N ASP A 205 22.09 29.33 -1.96
CA ASP A 205 20.62 29.24 -1.92
C ASP A 205 20.08 27.85 -1.56
N GLY A 206 20.97 26.84 -1.45
CA GLY A 206 20.60 25.46 -1.14
C GLY A 206 19.86 24.71 -2.26
N ARG A 207 19.72 25.27 -3.47
CA ARG A 207 18.96 24.63 -4.58
C ARG A 207 19.81 23.79 -5.51
N GLN A 208 21.14 23.82 -5.38
CA GLN A 208 22.06 23.05 -6.19
C GLN A 208 23.06 22.27 -5.32
N LEU A 209 23.35 21.04 -5.73
CA LEU A 209 24.36 20.19 -5.11
C LEU A 209 25.37 19.72 -6.16
N THR A 210 26.63 19.65 -5.78
CA THR A 210 27.67 18.91 -6.50
C THR A 210 28.00 17.64 -5.72
N LEU A 211 28.13 16.51 -6.41
CA LEU A 211 28.38 15.18 -5.84
C LEU A 211 29.87 14.81 -5.87
N GLN A 212 30.31 14.02 -4.90
CA GLN A 212 31.70 13.52 -4.81
C GLN A 212 32.03 12.52 -5.93
N ALA A 213 31.09 11.63 -6.25
CA ALA A 213 31.14 10.73 -7.40
C ALA A 213 30.08 11.13 -8.44
N PRO A 214 30.26 10.80 -9.73
CA PRO A 214 29.19 10.89 -10.73
C PRO A 214 28.07 9.89 -10.45
N LEU A 215 26.86 10.22 -10.89
CA LEU A 215 25.73 9.30 -10.97
C LEU A 215 26.06 8.14 -11.93
N ARG A 216 25.64 6.92 -11.58
CA ARG A 216 25.74 5.73 -12.45
C ARG A 216 24.53 5.63 -13.37
N PHE A 217 23.37 6.15 -12.96
CA PHE A 217 22.11 6.06 -13.70
C PHE A 217 21.61 7.43 -14.17
N PRO A 218 20.82 7.49 -15.25
CA PRO A 218 20.00 8.66 -15.55
C PRO A 218 18.83 8.76 -14.55
N HIS A 219 18.39 9.98 -14.26
CA HIS A 219 17.19 10.22 -13.44
C HIS A 219 16.31 11.30 -14.08
N PHE A 220 15.00 11.08 -14.13
CA PHE A 220 14.05 12.04 -14.66
C PHE A 220 13.80 13.18 -13.67
N GLY A 221 13.52 14.37 -14.19
CA GLY A 221 13.39 15.60 -13.39
C GLY A 221 12.45 16.62 -14.00
N GLN A 222 11.39 16.17 -14.68
CA GLN A 222 10.29 17.02 -15.17
C GLN A 222 8.93 16.46 -14.75
N VAL A 223 7.92 17.33 -14.59
CA VAL A 223 6.51 16.94 -14.54
C VAL A 223 6.05 16.74 -15.99
N THR A 224 5.39 15.63 -16.31
CA THR A 224 4.97 15.32 -17.69
C THR A 224 3.50 14.92 -17.74
N ARG A 225 2.73 15.57 -18.65
CA ARG A 225 1.29 15.28 -18.91
C ARG A 225 0.40 15.24 -17.65
N GLY A 226 0.74 16.02 -16.62
CA GLY A 226 0.01 16.07 -15.35
C GLY A 226 0.44 15.03 -14.31
N VAL A 227 1.44 14.20 -14.62
CA VAL A 227 2.07 13.25 -13.70
C VAL A 227 3.43 13.81 -13.26
N ASP A 228 3.71 13.79 -11.96
CA ASP A 228 5.02 14.16 -11.42
C ASP A 228 5.91 12.91 -11.38
N GLU A 229 6.93 12.88 -12.24
CA GLU A 229 7.87 11.75 -12.39
C GLU A 229 9.30 12.17 -12.01
N ARG A 230 9.45 13.19 -11.15
CA ARG A 230 10.74 13.79 -10.80
C ARG A 230 11.40 13.00 -9.68
N ALA A 231 12.59 12.45 -9.93
CA ALA A 231 13.31 11.67 -8.93
C ALA A 231 13.47 12.44 -7.61
N GLU A 232 13.08 11.77 -6.54
CA GLU A 232 13.20 12.22 -5.17
C GLU A 232 14.66 12.12 -4.70
N VAL A 233 15.09 13.12 -3.94
CA VAL A 233 16.41 13.26 -3.34
C VAL A 233 16.23 13.41 -1.84
N GLY A 234 16.71 12.46 -1.05
CA GLY A 234 16.53 12.44 0.41
C GLY A 234 17.85 12.31 1.16
N ALA A 235 17.98 12.97 2.32
CA ALA A 235 19.17 12.83 3.15
C ALA A 235 19.12 11.55 3.99
N LEU A 236 20.25 10.83 4.04
CA LEU A 236 20.44 9.64 4.88
C LEU A 236 21.28 9.91 6.13
N THR A 237 22.23 10.85 6.09
CA THR A 237 23.03 11.23 7.28
C THR A 237 22.18 11.94 8.34
N ARG A 238 22.42 11.64 9.61
CA ARG A 238 21.83 12.29 10.80
C ARG A 238 22.88 12.44 11.90
N THR A 239 22.61 13.31 12.89
CA THR A 239 23.54 13.59 14.00
C THR A 239 23.58 12.48 15.05
N ILE A 240 22.43 11.87 15.32
CA ILE A 240 22.31 10.65 16.13
C ILE A 240 22.24 9.46 15.17
N SER A 241 23.01 8.40 15.41
CA SER A 241 22.94 7.16 14.64
C SER A 241 22.98 5.92 15.53
N LEU A 242 22.07 4.97 15.26
CA LEU A 242 22.04 3.64 15.83
C LEU A 242 22.46 2.63 14.74
N THR A 243 23.40 1.75 15.08
CA THR A 243 23.92 0.72 14.17
C THR A 243 24.36 -0.53 14.92
N SER A 244 24.43 -1.68 14.24
CA SER A 244 24.98 -2.90 14.86
C SER A 244 26.51 -2.94 14.79
N ALA A 245 27.12 -3.69 15.70
CA ALA A 245 28.55 -4.01 15.66
C ALA A 245 28.96 -4.70 14.35
N ALA A 246 30.25 -4.59 13.98
CA ALA A 246 30.74 -5.07 12.68
C ALA A 246 30.59 -6.60 12.49
N ALA A 247 30.62 -7.40 13.57
CA ALA A 247 30.36 -8.84 13.50
C ALA A 247 28.88 -9.11 13.14
N ALA A 248 27.95 -8.50 13.87
CA ALA A 248 26.51 -8.55 13.61
C ALA A 248 26.15 -8.12 12.17
N ARG A 249 26.74 -7.01 11.68
CA ARG A 249 26.50 -6.54 10.30
C ARG A 249 27.05 -7.47 9.22
N ARG A 250 28.19 -8.14 9.44
CA ARG A 250 28.71 -9.16 8.51
C ARG A 250 27.85 -10.42 8.48
N ALA A 251 27.24 -10.77 9.61
CA ALA A 251 26.34 -11.93 9.74
C ALA A 251 24.88 -11.63 9.38
N GLN A 252 24.53 -10.37 9.01
CA GLN A 252 23.15 -9.90 8.81
C GLN A 252 22.22 -10.08 10.04
N LEU A 253 22.81 -10.28 11.22
CA LEU A 253 22.14 -10.45 12.51
C LEU A 253 22.18 -9.14 13.31
N GLY A 254 21.54 -8.10 12.78
CA GLY A 254 21.54 -6.76 13.37
C GLY A 254 20.71 -6.62 14.65
N GLY A 255 20.95 -5.50 15.34
CA GLY A 255 20.18 -5.04 16.49
C GLY A 255 18.96 -4.20 16.12
N GLY A 256 18.39 -3.48 17.09
CA GLY A 256 17.23 -2.61 16.89
C GLY A 256 16.72 -1.95 18.17
N VAL A 257 15.68 -1.13 18.05
CA VAL A 257 14.92 -0.58 19.18
C VAL A 257 13.60 -1.33 19.32
N MET A 258 13.29 -1.85 20.51
CA MET A 258 12.03 -2.51 20.84
C MET A 258 11.27 -1.72 21.91
N VAL A 259 10.08 -1.23 21.57
CA VAL A 259 9.17 -0.54 22.49
C VAL A 259 8.08 -1.52 22.89
N LEU A 260 7.92 -1.75 24.20
CA LEU A 260 6.91 -2.65 24.75
C LEU A 260 5.68 -1.86 25.23
N ALA A 261 4.63 -2.57 25.64
CA ALA A 261 3.44 -1.97 26.26
C ALA A 261 3.81 -1.01 27.40
N GLY A 262 3.30 0.21 27.35
CA GLY A 262 3.58 1.26 28.35
C GLY A 262 4.97 1.92 28.24
N GLY A 263 5.81 1.52 27.29
CA GLY A 263 7.04 2.25 26.92
C GLY A 263 6.75 3.41 25.96
N THR A 264 7.67 4.37 25.88
CA THR A 264 7.57 5.55 24.98
C THR A 264 8.85 5.78 24.18
N LEU A 265 8.71 6.00 22.86
CA LEU A 265 9.80 6.34 21.95
C LEU A 265 9.52 7.65 21.22
N ARG A 266 10.46 8.59 21.30
CA ARG A 266 10.43 9.88 20.62
C ARG A 266 11.73 10.09 19.86
N ALA A 267 11.77 9.69 18.60
CA ALA A 267 12.96 9.82 17.75
C ALA A 267 12.73 10.89 16.67
N SER A 268 13.54 11.94 16.68
CA SER A 268 13.57 13.01 15.68
C SER A 268 14.98 13.12 15.12
N GLY A 269 15.15 12.99 13.80
CA GLY A 269 16.46 13.14 13.14
C GLY A 269 17.50 12.09 13.56
N VAL A 270 17.14 10.81 13.57
CA VAL A 270 18.01 9.66 13.92
C VAL A 270 18.30 8.77 12.69
N ALA A 271 19.52 8.22 12.55
CA ALA A 271 19.86 7.28 11.48
C ALA A 271 19.98 5.83 11.98
N PHE A 272 19.04 4.99 11.56
CA PHE A 272 18.92 3.56 11.88
C PHE A 272 19.53 2.72 10.73
N SER A 273 20.73 2.14 10.92
CA SER A 273 21.49 1.55 9.80
C SER A 273 22.28 0.28 10.12
N GLY A 274 22.21 -0.71 9.24
CA GLY A 274 22.78 -2.04 9.51
C GLY A 274 22.12 -2.71 10.72
N LEU A 275 20.81 -2.54 10.85
CA LEU A 275 19.94 -3.07 11.90
C LEU A 275 18.93 -4.09 11.33
N GLY A 276 18.19 -4.75 12.19
CA GLY A 276 17.29 -5.87 11.88
C GLY A 276 18.01 -7.20 11.65
N ARG A 277 17.32 -8.34 11.82
CA ARG A 277 17.89 -9.67 11.58
C ARG A 277 17.27 -10.37 10.38
N ALA A 278 18.11 -10.76 9.44
CA ALA A 278 17.76 -11.71 8.39
C ALA A 278 17.33 -13.04 9.03
N GLY A 279 16.22 -13.64 8.58
CA GLY A 279 15.72 -14.94 9.04
C GLY A 279 15.17 -15.04 10.46
N GLN A 280 15.08 -13.96 11.26
CA GLN A 280 14.66 -14.05 12.67
C GLN A 280 13.61 -12.99 13.07
N LYS A 281 12.42 -13.45 13.50
CA LYS A 281 11.30 -12.59 13.93
C LYS A 281 11.63 -11.81 15.21
N GLY A 282 11.08 -10.61 15.33
CA GLY A 282 11.18 -9.74 16.52
C GLY A 282 12.29 -8.67 16.47
N PHE A 283 13.28 -8.80 15.58
CA PHE A 283 14.44 -7.91 15.51
C PHE A 283 14.38 -7.02 14.28
N TYR A 284 13.91 -5.78 14.45
CA TYR A 284 13.75 -4.78 13.40
C TYR A 284 14.37 -3.45 13.86
N PRO A 285 14.78 -2.54 12.94
CA PRO A 285 15.49 -1.31 13.31
C PRO A 285 14.73 -0.45 14.32
N VAL A 286 13.41 -0.32 14.14
CA VAL A 286 12.45 0.08 15.17
C VAL A 286 11.28 -0.91 15.16
N HIS A 287 10.88 -1.37 16.34
CA HIS A 287 9.79 -2.30 16.57
C HIS A 287 8.93 -1.81 17.74
N PHE A 288 7.72 -1.35 17.46
CA PHE A 288 6.69 -1.23 18.49
C PHE A 288 6.05 -2.60 18.65
N HIS A 289 6.41 -3.33 19.70
CA HIS A 289 6.06 -4.73 19.91
C HIS A 289 4.94 -4.85 20.93
N ARG A 290 3.70 -4.99 20.42
CA ARG A 290 2.46 -5.04 21.19
C ARG A 290 2.37 -3.86 22.16
N ALA A 291 2.75 -2.68 21.66
CA ALA A 291 2.98 -1.48 22.46
C ALA A 291 1.68 -0.74 22.84
N GLY A 292 0.53 -1.15 22.27
CA GLY A 292 -0.78 -0.57 22.54
C GLY A 292 -0.90 0.88 22.09
N GLU A 293 -1.54 1.70 22.92
CA GLU A 293 -1.70 3.14 22.70
C GLU A 293 -0.35 3.89 22.72
N GLN A 294 0.01 4.47 21.58
CA GLN A 294 1.31 5.10 21.34
C GLN A 294 1.20 6.53 20.75
N GLY A 295 0.09 7.24 21.00
CA GLY A 295 -0.10 8.64 20.57
C GLY A 295 0.93 9.65 21.13
N GLN A 296 1.63 9.28 22.20
CA GLN A 296 2.76 10.02 22.79
C GLN A 296 4.13 9.77 22.10
N SER A 297 4.19 8.77 21.22
CA SER A 297 5.40 8.23 20.59
C SER A 297 5.45 8.54 19.09
N PHE A 298 6.65 8.77 18.59
CA PHE A 298 6.87 9.04 17.17
C PHE A 298 8.28 8.67 16.70
N VAL A 299 8.39 8.44 15.39
CA VAL A 299 9.66 8.46 14.65
C VAL A 299 9.52 9.43 13.49
N GLU A 300 10.12 10.61 13.63
CA GLU A 300 10.06 11.70 12.64
C GLU A 300 11.43 12.03 12.05
N ASP A 301 11.43 12.55 10.82
CA ASP A 301 12.59 13.18 10.16
C ASP A 301 13.86 12.30 10.12
N SER A 302 13.72 11.00 10.36
CA SER A 302 14.80 10.04 10.59
C SER A 302 15.16 9.30 9.30
N SER A 303 16.12 8.38 9.35
CA SER A 303 16.53 7.59 8.18
C SER A 303 16.78 6.13 8.50
N PHE A 304 16.46 5.25 7.53
CA PHE A 304 16.57 3.80 7.66
C PHE A 304 17.33 3.24 6.46
N HIS A 305 18.57 2.76 6.62
CA HIS A 305 19.34 2.36 5.44
C HIS A 305 20.34 1.20 5.60
N GLY A 306 20.39 0.33 4.59
CA GLY A 306 21.22 -0.88 4.60
C GLY A 306 20.81 -1.82 5.74
N ASN A 307 19.50 -2.01 5.93
CA ASN A 307 18.94 -2.81 7.03
C ASN A 307 18.56 -4.21 6.53
N PHE A 308 18.88 -5.22 7.34
CA PHE A 308 18.81 -6.63 6.94
C PHE A 308 17.40 -7.22 7.06
N ASN A 309 16.50 -6.54 7.77
CA ASN A 309 15.09 -6.90 7.82
C ASN A 309 14.22 -5.72 8.29
N ARG A 310 13.27 -5.31 7.43
CA ARG A 310 12.32 -4.19 7.61
C ARG A 310 13.00 -2.82 7.83
N CYS A 311 12.16 -1.77 7.89
CA CYS A 311 12.54 -0.43 8.33
C CYS A 311 11.95 -0.16 9.72
N LEU A 312 10.61 -0.19 9.82
CA LEU A 312 9.87 0.04 11.07
C LEU A 312 8.66 -0.90 11.13
N THR A 313 8.55 -1.63 12.23
CA THR A 313 7.42 -2.53 12.54
C THR A 313 6.48 -1.86 13.54
N LEU A 314 5.18 -1.87 13.21
CA LEU A 314 4.07 -1.71 14.13
C LEU A 314 3.42 -3.08 14.31
N HIS A 315 3.43 -3.60 15.54
CA HIS A 315 2.84 -4.88 15.90
C HIS A 315 1.95 -4.63 17.11
N GLY A 316 0.64 -4.90 17.03
CA GLY A 316 -0.30 -4.68 18.14
C GLY A 316 -0.19 -3.28 18.75
N THR A 317 -0.16 -2.26 17.90
CA THR A 317 0.17 -0.87 18.25
C THR A 317 -0.79 0.10 17.56
N GLN A 318 -1.22 1.11 18.30
CA GLN A 318 -2.23 2.08 17.88
C GLN A 318 -1.73 3.53 18.03
N HIS A 319 -2.22 4.40 17.15
CA HIS A 319 -1.99 5.86 17.17
C HIS A 319 -0.53 6.36 17.09
N ALA A 320 0.46 5.51 16.82
CA ALA A 320 1.86 5.92 16.66
C ALA A 320 2.07 6.79 15.40
N ARG A 321 2.98 7.77 15.47
CA ARG A 321 3.31 8.67 14.34
C ARG A 321 4.66 8.36 13.70
N VAL A 322 4.66 8.16 12.38
CA VAL A 322 5.84 7.86 11.56
C VAL A 322 5.88 8.86 10.41
N GLU A 323 6.73 9.89 10.49
CA GLU A 323 6.66 11.05 9.60
C GLU A 323 7.99 11.47 8.96
N GLY A 324 7.96 11.78 7.65
CA GLY A 324 9.07 12.47 6.97
C GLY A 324 10.37 11.66 6.87
N ASN A 325 10.31 10.36 7.18
CA ASN A 325 11.48 9.49 7.22
C ASN A 325 11.95 9.15 5.81
N VAL A 326 13.27 8.97 5.65
CA VAL A 326 13.90 8.62 4.37
C VAL A 326 14.58 7.26 4.47
N THR A 327 14.14 6.28 3.69
CA THR A 327 14.73 4.93 3.67
C THR A 327 15.52 4.67 2.38
N PHE A 328 16.52 3.79 2.45
CA PHE A 328 17.27 3.33 1.29
C PHE A 328 17.85 1.93 1.53
N ASP A 329 17.63 0.99 0.61
CA ASP A 329 18.20 -0.37 0.70
C ASP A 329 17.78 -1.09 1.98
N ALA A 330 16.50 -1.46 2.06
CA ALA A 330 15.93 -2.30 3.10
C ALA A 330 15.50 -3.65 2.53
N VAL A 331 15.71 -4.72 3.29
CA VAL A 331 15.30 -6.10 2.93
C VAL A 331 13.99 -6.46 3.63
N GLY A 332 13.08 -7.13 2.92
CA GLY A 332 11.74 -7.44 3.42
C GLY A 332 10.84 -6.20 3.44
N HIS A 333 9.62 -6.33 3.96
CA HIS A 333 8.66 -5.23 3.97
C HIS A 333 9.16 -4.02 4.82
N CYS A 334 9.26 -2.83 4.24
CA CYS A 334 9.94 -1.70 4.89
C CYS A 334 9.12 -1.08 6.05
N PHE A 335 7.99 -0.42 5.75
CA PHE A 335 7.02 -0.02 6.77
C PHE A 335 5.96 -1.11 6.89
N PHE A 336 5.87 -1.75 8.06
CA PHE A 336 5.17 -3.03 8.19
C PHE A 336 4.24 -3.05 9.41
N LEU A 337 2.96 -3.35 9.18
CA LEU A 337 1.96 -3.68 10.20
C LEU A 337 1.87 -5.22 10.31
N GLU A 338 1.99 -5.78 11.51
CA GLU A 338 2.22 -7.23 11.70
C GLU A 338 0.94 -8.06 11.65
N ASP A 339 -0.02 -7.84 12.55
CA ASP A 339 -1.02 -8.87 12.86
C ASP A 339 -2.44 -8.54 12.34
N GLY A 340 -2.74 -7.27 12.05
CA GLY A 340 -4.06 -6.78 11.65
C GLY A 340 -4.87 -6.16 12.79
N THR A 341 -4.25 -5.95 13.95
CA THR A 341 -4.83 -5.23 15.11
C THR A 341 -4.41 -3.75 15.15
N GLU A 342 -3.47 -3.34 14.30
CA GLU A 342 -2.86 -2.01 14.28
C GLU A 342 -3.80 -0.97 13.66
N THR A 343 -4.26 0.02 14.42
CA THR A 343 -5.22 1.06 13.99
C THR A 343 -4.82 2.47 14.42
N GLY A 344 -5.34 3.49 13.74
CA GLY A 344 -5.14 4.90 14.05
C GLY A 344 -3.70 5.42 13.83
N ASN A 345 -2.76 4.59 13.40
CA ASN A 345 -1.36 4.98 13.20
C ASN A 345 -1.22 5.92 12.00
N GLN A 346 -0.25 6.83 12.07
CA GLN A 346 -0.08 7.92 11.12
C GLN A 346 1.25 7.80 10.37
N LEU A 347 1.19 7.35 9.12
CA LEU A 347 2.31 7.29 8.19
C LEU A 347 2.21 8.50 7.23
N LEU A 348 3.06 9.50 7.46
CA LEU A 348 2.93 10.82 6.83
C LEU A 348 4.22 11.23 6.09
N GLY A 349 4.15 11.51 4.79
CA GLY A 349 5.28 12.14 4.06
C GLY A 349 6.59 11.35 4.04
N ASN A 350 6.57 10.04 4.28
CA ASN A 350 7.76 9.20 4.28
C ASN A 350 8.19 8.88 2.85
N LEU A 351 9.50 8.78 2.61
CA LEU A 351 10.10 8.38 1.34
C LEU A 351 10.79 7.03 1.52
N ALA A 352 10.24 5.97 0.94
CA ALA A 352 10.82 4.63 0.95
C ALA A 352 11.52 4.35 -0.38
N VAL A 353 12.84 4.18 -0.39
CA VAL A 353 13.61 3.93 -1.62
C VAL A 353 14.24 2.53 -1.60
N GLN A 354 14.14 1.80 -2.73
CA GLN A 354 14.79 0.50 -2.94
C GLN A 354 14.47 -0.54 -1.83
N THR A 355 13.19 -0.93 -1.72
CA THR A 355 12.75 -2.01 -0.82
C THR A 355 12.87 -3.37 -1.53
N ARG A 356 13.85 -4.18 -1.15
CA ARG A 356 14.21 -5.44 -1.82
C ARG A 356 13.58 -6.67 -1.16
N GLY A 357 13.38 -7.72 -1.95
CA GLY A 357 13.00 -9.03 -1.48
C GLY A 357 14.07 -9.66 -0.59
N ALA A 358 13.62 -10.41 0.41
CA ALA A 358 14.47 -11.30 1.18
C ALA A 358 14.79 -12.59 0.39
N PRO A 359 16.04 -13.08 0.41
CA PRO A 359 16.37 -14.42 -0.08
C PRO A 359 15.51 -15.51 0.62
N PRO A 360 15.15 -16.63 -0.05
CA PRO A 360 14.29 -17.67 0.51
C PRO A 360 14.74 -18.20 1.87
N GLU A 361 16.05 -18.30 2.10
CA GLU A 361 16.68 -18.80 3.31
C GLU A 361 16.68 -17.81 4.49
N THR A 362 16.29 -16.54 4.26
CA THR A 362 16.24 -15.47 5.27
C THR A 362 14.93 -14.68 5.29
N ALA A 363 13.97 -15.02 4.44
CA ALA A 363 12.61 -14.52 4.50
C ALA A 363 11.89 -15.07 5.74
N ILE A 364 11.17 -14.21 6.49
CA ILE A 364 10.36 -14.64 7.64
C ILE A 364 8.96 -15.02 7.17
N LEU A 365 8.41 -14.22 6.26
CA LEU A 365 7.15 -14.46 5.58
C LEU A 365 7.40 -14.89 4.13
N GLU A 366 6.51 -15.71 3.56
CA GLU A 366 6.53 -16.05 2.12
C GLU A 366 6.55 -14.77 1.26
N THR A 367 5.92 -13.69 1.74
CA THR A 367 5.85 -12.38 1.08
C THR A 367 7.06 -11.47 1.29
N ASP A 368 7.96 -11.71 2.25
CA ASP A 368 9.20 -10.92 2.37
C ASP A 368 10.07 -11.07 1.11
N ARG A 369 9.95 -12.22 0.41
CA ARG A 369 10.60 -12.50 -0.87
C ARG A 369 10.09 -11.62 -2.02
N VAL A 370 8.92 -11.02 -1.87
CA VAL A 370 8.22 -10.14 -2.82
C VAL A 370 7.79 -8.89 -2.07
N ALA A 371 8.76 -8.22 -1.46
CA ALA A 371 8.57 -7.15 -0.50
C ALA A 371 7.75 -5.95 -1.00
N ALA A 372 7.15 -5.25 -0.03
CA ALA A 372 6.43 -4.00 -0.23
C ALA A 372 7.08 -2.86 0.55
N ALA A 373 7.09 -1.64 -0.01
CA ALA A 373 7.56 -0.46 0.72
C ALA A 373 6.65 -0.15 1.93
N TYR A 374 5.34 -0.31 1.76
CA TYR A 374 4.34 -0.22 2.82
C TYR A 374 3.45 -1.47 2.80
N TRP A 375 3.45 -2.21 3.91
CA TRP A 375 2.63 -3.41 4.13
C TRP A 375 1.61 -3.14 5.23
N ILE A 376 0.33 -3.28 4.88
CA ILE A 376 -0.82 -2.88 5.69
C ILE A 376 -1.74 -4.10 5.88
N THR A 377 -1.88 -4.55 7.12
CA THR A 377 -2.77 -5.67 7.52
C THR A 377 -4.13 -5.18 8.03
N ASN A 378 -4.28 -3.89 8.36
CA ASN A 378 -5.54 -3.28 8.79
C ASN A 378 -5.75 -1.91 8.12
N PRO A 379 -6.90 -1.65 7.47
CA PRO A 379 -7.09 -0.45 6.67
C PRO A 379 -7.38 0.83 7.47
N ASP A 380 -7.66 0.74 8.78
CA ASP A 380 -7.96 1.90 9.63
C ASP A 380 -6.68 2.60 10.13
N ASN A 381 -5.89 3.13 9.20
CA ASN A 381 -4.67 3.89 9.46
C ASN A 381 -4.60 5.10 8.49
N VAL A 382 -3.77 6.09 8.83
CA VAL A 382 -3.60 7.32 8.03
C VAL A 382 -2.33 7.24 7.20
N LEU A 383 -2.47 6.98 5.89
CA LEU A 383 -1.38 7.01 4.91
C LEU A 383 -1.56 8.24 4.00
N ARG A 384 -0.78 9.31 4.25
CA ARG A 384 -0.84 10.55 3.45
C ARG A 384 0.52 11.02 2.95
N GLY A 385 0.62 11.33 1.65
CA GLY A 385 1.79 11.97 1.04
C GLY A 385 3.07 11.12 1.04
N ASN A 386 2.97 9.81 1.24
CA ASN A 386 4.13 8.92 1.26
C ASN A 386 4.54 8.53 -0.17
N VAL A 387 5.84 8.28 -0.36
CA VAL A 387 6.43 7.84 -1.62
C VAL A 387 7.00 6.43 -1.46
N ALA A 388 6.65 5.53 -2.37
CA ALA A 388 7.26 4.23 -2.57
C ALA A 388 8.04 4.24 -3.90
N ALA A 389 9.36 4.43 -3.79
CA ALA A 389 10.30 4.64 -4.89
C ALA A 389 11.16 3.39 -5.14
N GLY A 390 10.62 2.44 -5.88
CA GLY A 390 11.25 1.14 -6.12
C GLY A 390 11.03 0.14 -4.97
N ALA A 391 10.24 -0.89 -5.26
CA ALA A 391 10.00 -2.01 -4.37
C ALA A 391 9.88 -3.32 -5.16
N GLU A 392 10.32 -4.44 -4.58
CA GLU A 392 10.36 -5.76 -5.23
C GLU A 392 9.01 -6.18 -5.85
N HIS A 393 7.90 -5.87 -5.19
CA HIS A 393 6.56 -6.18 -5.69
C HIS A 393 5.60 -4.98 -5.63
N SER A 394 5.32 -4.46 -4.43
CA SER A 394 4.27 -3.46 -4.20
C SER A 394 4.79 -2.15 -3.62
N GLY A 395 4.21 -1.02 -4.03
CA GLY A 395 4.41 0.24 -3.33
C GLY A 395 3.65 0.22 -2.00
N PHE A 396 2.33 0.22 -2.10
CA PHE A 396 1.41 0.05 -0.98
C PHE A 396 0.67 -1.28 -1.14
N TRP A 397 0.71 -2.14 -0.12
CA TRP A 397 0.04 -3.43 -0.12
C TRP A 397 -0.89 -3.57 1.09
N TYR A 398 -2.20 -3.51 0.85
CA TYR A 398 -3.24 -3.84 1.82
C TYR A 398 -3.52 -5.36 1.75
N SER A 399 -2.74 -6.15 2.51
CA SER A 399 -2.87 -7.61 2.61
C SER A 399 -3.76 -7.97 3.79
N LEU A 400 -5.07 -7.80 3.63
CA LEU A 400 -6.02 -7.84 4.74
C LEU A 400 -6.44 -9.30 5.09
N PRO A 401 -6.13 -9.79 6.31
CA PRO A 401 -6.63 -11.09 6.77
C PRO A 401 -8.12 -10.97 7.16
N PRO A 402 -8.89 -12.07 7.18
CA PRO A 402 -10.31 -12.03 7.53
C PRO A 402 -10.54 -11.56 8.97
N GLU A 403 -9.69 -11.99 9.89
CA GLU A 403 -9.53 -11.61 11.29
C GLU A 403 -8.03 -11.54 11.61
N PRO A 404 -7.56 -10.89 12.69
CA PRO A 404 -6.13 -10.73 12.94
C PRO A 404 -5.41 -12.06 13.23
N GLN A 405 -4.15 -12.15 12.83
CA GLN A 405 -3.34 -13.37 12.89
C GLN A 405 -1.91 -13.03 13.30
N GLY A 406 -1.34 -13.75 14.28
CA GLY A 406 0.04 -13.54 14.70
C GLY A 406 0.30 -13.87 16.17
N ASP A 407 1.48 -13.46 16.66
CA ASP A 407 2.02 -13.88 17.95
C ASP A 407 1.53 -12.98 19.07
N GLY A 408 0.44 -13.38 19.73
CA GLY A 408 -0.16 -12.65 20.84
C GLY A 408 -1.44 -11.90 20.48
N VAL A 409 -2.04 -12.17 19.32
CA VAL A 409 -3.46 -11.86 19.08
C VAL A 409 -4.33 -12.70 20.02
N THR A 410 -5.24 -12.08 20.74
CA THR A 410 -6.17 -12.76 21.65
C THR A 410 -7.38 -13.33 20.93
N ALA A 411 -8.06 -14.30 21.56
CA ALA A 411 -9.34 -14.82 21.08
C ALA A 411 -10.43 -13.73 20.99
N ALA A 412 -10.39 -12.70 21.83
CA ALA A 412 -11.31 -11.57 21.77
C ALA A 412 -11.08 -10.70 20.52
N GLU A 413 -9.82 -10.40 20.17
CA GLU A 413 -9.47 -9.69 18.94
C GLU A 413 -9.85 -10.52 17.70
N GLN A 414 -9.56 -11.83 17.71
CA GLN A 414 -10.01 -12.76 16.66
C GLN A 414 -11.53 -12.86 16.54
N GLN A 415 -12.31 -12.56 17.58
CA GLN A 415 -13.78 -12.56 17.51
C GLN A 415 -14.38 -11.20 17.10
N THR A 416 -13.66 -10.09 17.29
CA THR A 416 -14.21 -8.73 17.15
C THR A 416 -13.64 -7.92 15.99
N ILE A 417 -12.36 -8.07 15.67
CA ILE A 417 -11.69 -7.28 14.63
C ILE A 417 -11.81 -8.00 13.28
N ARG A 418 -12.19 -7.30 12.21
CA ARG A 418 -12.39 -7.89 10.87
C ARG A 418 -11.78 -7.02 9.78
N PRO A 419 -10.46 -7.09 9.51
CA PRO A 419 -9.79 -6.16 8.59
C PRO A 419 -10.40 -6.12 7.18
N ARG A 420 -10.91 -7.26 6.66
CA ARG A 420 -11.68 -7.34 5.40
C ARG A 420 -13.04 -6.61 5.40
N ARG A 421 -13.48 -6.05 6.53
CA ARG A 421 -14.75 -5.30 6.72
C ARG A 421 -14.55 -3.94 7.43
N THR A 422 -13.40 -3.72 8.08
CA THR A 422 -13.01 -2.44 8.70
C THR A 422 -13.01 -1.30 7.67
N ASN A 423 -13.55 -0.14 8.02
CA ASN A 423 -13.55 1.03 7.13
C ASN A 423 -12.11 1.49 6.85
N LEU A 424 -11.86 2.06 5.66
CA LEU A 424 -10.57 2.70 5.36
C LEU A 424 -10.42 3.95 6.22
N GLY A 425 -9.23 4.15 6.80
CA GLY A 425 -8.84 5.37 7.50
C GLY A 425 -8.61 6.51 6.48
N VAL A 426 -7.35 6.73 6.11
CA VAL A 426 -6.99 7.67 5.03
C VAL A 426 -5.97 7.03 4.09
N PHE A 427 -6.25 7.05 2.80
CA PHE A 427 -5.24 6.92 1.76
C PHE A 427 -5.32 8.14 0.84
N GLN A 428 -4.35 9.04 0.92
CA GLN A 428 -4.40 10.34 0.24
C GLN A 428 -3.05 10.77 -0.33
N ASP A 429 -3.03 11.18 -1.60
CA ASP A 429 -1.91 11.85 -2.28
C ASP A 429 -0.56 11.10 -2.16
N ASN A 430 -0.61 9.77 -2.07
CA ASN A 430 0.56 8.90 -2.03
C ASN A 430 1.10 8.62 -3.45
N VAL A 431 2.41 8.36 -3.56
CA VAL A 431 3.12 8.10 -4.82
C VAL A 431 3.72 6.69 -4.80
N ALA A 432 3.56 5.90 -5.87
CA ALA A 432 4.15 4.57 -5.99
C ALA A 432 4.72 4.29 -7.39
N HIS A 433 6.04 4.11 -7.50
CA HIS A 433 6.71 3.94 -8.79
C HIS A 433 7.87 2.96 -8.76
N SER A 434 8.29 2.56 -9.97
CA SER A 434 9.42 1.66 -10.21
C SER A 434 9.30 0.30 -9.51
N THR A 435 8.09 -0.13 -9.16
CA THR A 435 7.88 -1.41 -8.46
C THR A 435 7.89 -2.60 -9.42
N GLY A 436 8.35 -3.75 -8.92
CA GLY A 436 8.41 -4.99 -9.69
C GLY A 436 7.06 -5.57 -10.08
N HIS A 437 5.94 -5.10 -9.49
CA HIS A 437 4.59 -5.54 -9.84
C HIS A 437 3.55 -4.40 -9.83
N THR A 438 3.12 -3.89 -8.66
CA THR A 438 2.01 -2.92 -8.55
C THR A 438 2.37 -1.66 -7.75
N GLY A 439 1.79 -0.50 -8.09
CA GLY A 439 1.80 0.70 -7.24
C GLY A 439 0.96 0.52 -5.96
N LEU A 440 -0.37 0.53 -6.09
CA LEU A 440 -1.33 0.21 -5.01
C LEU A 440 -1.97 -1.18 -5.20
N PHE A 441 -1.76 -2.09 -4.26
CA PHE A 441 -2.26 -3.47 -4.29
C PHE A 441 -3.17 -3.75 -3.09
N VAL A 442 -4.48 -3.90 -3.32
CA VAL A 442 -5.46 -4.30 -2.30
C VAL A 442 -5.95 -5.69 -2.65
N ASP A 443 -5.17 -6.71 -2.28
CA ASP A 443 -5.43 -8.14 -2.51
C ASP A 443 -4.45 -8.96 -1.64
N ASN A 444 -4.70 -10.26 -1.48
CA ASN A 444 -3.75 -11.17 -0.83
C ASN A 444 -3.19 -12.12 -1.91
N LEU A 445 -1.86 -12.18 -2.13
CA LEU A 445 -1.27 -13.10 -3.13
C LEU A 445 -1.68 -14.56 -2.88
N ARG A 446 -1.88 -14.91 -1.61
CA ARG A 446 -2.38 -16.20 -1.15
C ARG A 446 -3.24 -15.96 0.09
N ASN A 447 -4.27 -16.78 0.28
CA ASN A 447 -4.94 -16.86 1.57
C ASN A 447 -4.00 -17.53 2.60
N PRO A 448 -4.03 -17.13 3.89
CA PRO A 448 -3.39 -17.89 4.95
C PRO A 448 -3.87 -19.35 4.97
N PRO A 449 -3.05 -20.32 5.41
CA PRO A 449 -3.46 -21.72 5.52
C PRO A 449 -4.79 -21.89 6.27
N GLY A 450 -5.72 -22.66 5.71
CA GLY A 450 -7.06 -22.86 6.27
C GLY A 450 -8.11 -21.80 5.87
N VAL A 451 -7.73 -20.62 5.37
CA VAL A 451 -8.71 -19.59 4.95
C VAL A 451 -9.30 -19.91 3.58
N LEU A 452 -10.55 -20.38 3.57
CA LEU A 452 -11.30 -20.70 2.35
C LEU A 452 -12.06 -19.49 1.74
N GLU A 453 -12.33 -18.42 2.51
CA GLU A 453 -12.92 -17.19 1.97
C GLU A 453 -11.91 -16.50 1.04
N ALA A 454 -12.23 -16.40 -0.25
CA ALA A 454 -11.44 -15.63 -1.20
C ALA A 454 -11.19 -14.19 -0.67
N PRO A 455 -10.00 -13.60 -0.87
CA PRO A 455 -9.75 -12.23 -0.43
C PRO A 455 -10.82 -11.30 -1.01
N ASN A 456 -11.46 -10.49 -0.18
CA ASN A 456 -12.42 -9.48 -0.64
C ASN A 456 -12.53 -8.38 0.40
N TYR A 457 -12.01 -7.19 0.10
CA TYR A 457 -12.16 -6.04 0.98
C TYR A 457 -13.55 -5.41 0.79
N SER A 458 -14.42 -5.51 1.79
CA SER A 458 -15.82 -5.08 1.68
C SER A 458 -16.24 -4.25 2.90
N PRO A 459 -15.76 -2.99 3.01
CA PRO A 459 -16.07 -2.10 4.12
C PRO A 459 -17.51 -1.57 4.07
N ALA A 460 -18.08 -1.31 5.26
CA ALA A 460 -19.44 -0.80 5.41
C ALA A 460 -19.59 0.63 4.87
N ARG A 461 -18.60 1.49 5.09
CA ARG A 461 -18.46 2.78 4.40
C ARG A 461 -17.57 2.61 3.18
N ARG A 462 -17.82 3.40 2.12
CA ARG A 462 -17.02 3.36 0.90
C ARG A 462 -15.56 3.70 1.20
N ALA A 463 -14.64 2.83 0.80
CA ALA A 463 -13.21 3.10 0.90
C ALA A 463 -12.76 3.99 -0.25
N GLU A 464 -12.43 5.24 0.06
CA GLU A 464 -11.95 6.25 -0.88
C GLU A 464 -10.42 6.32 -0.87
N PHE A 465 -9.78 5.75 -1.89
CA PHE A 465 -8.35 5.89 -2.15
C PHE A 465 -8.13 7.12 -3.05
N GLN A 466 -7.52 8.18 -2.53
CA GLN A 466 -7.51 9.50 -3.18
C GLN A 466 -6.10 9.92 -3.64
N GLY A 467 -6.02 10.59 -4.80
CA GLY A 467 -4.82 11.30 -5.26
C GLY A 467 -3.65 10.44 -5.72
N LEU A 468 -3.83 9.11 -5.87
CA LEU A 468 -2.77 8.17 -6.21
C LEU A 468 -2.00 8.61 -7.46
N THR A 469 -0.70 8.87 -7.28
CA THR A 469 0.24 9.03 -8.39
C THR A 469 1.03 7.73 -8.53
N ALA A 470 1.00 7.08 -9.69
CA ALA A 470 1.72 5.81 -9.86
C ALA A 470 2.26 5.63 -11.27
N TYR A 471 3.58 5.51 -11.40
CA TYR A 471 4.28 5.49 -12.67
C TYR A 471 5.37 4.42 -12.75
N LYS A 472 5.77 3.97 -13.95
CA LYS A 472 6.88 3.00 -14.15
C LYS A 472 6.77 1.67 -13.38
N ASN A 473 5.60 1.28 -12.88
CA ASN A 473 5.42 -0.03 -12.23
C ASN A 473 5.33 -1.11 -13.31
N ARG A 474 6.05 -2.23 -13.14
CA ARG A 474 6.20 -3.25 -14.20
C ARG A 474 4.86 -3.83 -14.65
N ARG A 475 3.87 -3.98 -13.75
CA ARG A 475 2.53 -4.51 -14.07
C ARG A 475 1.43 -3.46 -13.95
N ARG A 476 1.16 -2.91 -12.76
CA ARG A 476 -0.05 -2.10 -12.50
C ARG A 476 0.21 -0.80 -11.75
N GLY A 477 -0.50 0.27 -12.13
CA GLY A 477 -0.62 1.45 -11.27
C GLY A 477 -1.42 1.13 -10.01
N ALA A 478 -2.59 0.51 -10.18
CA ALA A 478 -3.39 -0.04 -9.08
C ALA A 478 -4.10 -1.36 -9.43
N TRP A 479 -4.33 -2.19 -8.41
CA TRP A 479 -5.22 -3.35 -8.44
C TRP A 479 -5.97 -3.42 -7.11
N LEU A 480 -7.30 -3.45 -7.15
CA LEU A 480 -8.14 -3.50 -5.96
C LEU A 480 -9.19 -4.62 -6.04
N ARG A 481 -9.09 -5.59 -5.13
CA ARG A 481 -10.05 -6.67 -4.92
C ARG A 481 -10.96 -6.36 -3.74
N GLY A 482 -12.17 -5.94 -4.04
CA GLY A 482 -13.13 -5.58 -3.01
C GLY A 482 -14.43 -5.00 -3.54
N THR A 483 -15.37 -4.83 -2.63
CA THR A 483 -16.71 -4.26 -2.86
C THR A 483 -16.79 -2.89 -2.20
N ASN A 484 -17.55 -1.95 -2.77
CA ASN A 484 -17.73 -0.60 -2.21
C ASN A 484 -16.40 0.19 -2.08
N LEU A 485 -15.55 0.09 -3.10
CA LEU A 485 -14.27 0.81 -3.19
C LEU A 485 -14.32 1.93 -4.24
N ARG A 486 -13.54 2.99 -4.05
CA ARG A 486 -13.29 4.00 -5.08
C ARG A 486 -11.82 4.39 -5.10
N LEU A 487 -11.29 4.55 -6.31
CA LEU A 487 -10.00 5.18 -6.57
C LEU A 487 -10.25 6.49 -7.31
N SER A 488 -9.76 7.62 -6.79
CA SER A 488 -10.12 8.94 -7.33
C SER A 488 -8.95 9.92 -7.43
N GLY A 489 -9.02 10.83 -8.40
CA GLY A 489 -8.02 11.88 -8.63
C GLY A 489 -6.65 11.37 -9.08
N VAL A 490 -6.61 10.32 -9.91
CA VAL A 490 -5.38 9.59 -10.23
C VAL A 490 -4.43 10.33 -11.18
N ARG A 491 -3.13 10.02 -11.07
CA ARG A 491 -2.06 10.49 -11.98
C ARG A 491 -1.17 9.31 -12.35
N LEU A 492 -1.52 8.60 -13.43
CA LEU A 492 -0.87 7.34 -13.79
C LEU A 492 -0.06 7.49 -15.08
N ALA A 493 1.15 6.91 -15.15
CA ALA A 493 1.95 6.88 -16.36
C ALA A 493 2.72 5.56 -16.54
N ASP A 494 2.99 5.13 -17.77
CA ASP A 494 3.95 4.07 -18.10
C ASP A 494 3.73 2.65 -17.51
N ASN A 495 2.73 2.43 -16.66
CA ASN A 495 2.39 1.10 -16.13
C ASN A 495 1.95 0.16 -17.28
N ALA A 496 2.09 -1.17 -17.16
CA ALA A 496 1.59 -2.08 -18.22
C ALA A 496 0.05 -2.08 -18.30
N ILE A 497 -0.61 -1.94 -17.14
CA ILE A 497 -2.03 -1.62 -16.96
C ILE A 497 -2.12 -0.43 -15.98
N GLY A 498 -2.97 0.57 -16.22
CA GLY A 498 -3.19 1.65 -15.26
C GLY A 498 -3.93 1.17 -14.01
N VAL A 499 -5.19 0.76 -14.14
CA VAL A 499 -6.03 0.26 -13.03
C VAL A 499 -6.80 -1.00 -13.44
N THR A 500 -6.91 -1.96 -12.52
CA THR A 500 -7.88 -3.07 -12.56
C THR A 500 -8.66 -3.13 -11.25
N PHE A 501 -9.97 -3.38 -11.31
CA PHE A 501 -10.78 -3.77 -10.16
C PHE A 501 -11.16 -5.26 -10.25
N ALA A 502 -11.33 -5.93 -9.12
CA ALA A 502 -11.41 -7.39 -9.03
C ALA A 502 -12.56 -7.90 -8.14
N ALA A 503 -13.71 -7.23 -8.20
CA ALA A 503 -15.02 -7.70 -7.72
C ALA A 503 -16.12 -6.76 -8.27
N ALA A 504 -17.02 -6.24 -7.43
CA ALA A 504 -18.23 -5.49 -7.81
C ALA A 504 -18.40 -4.17 -7.02
N ASP A 505 -19.24 -3.26 -7.52
CA ASP A 505 -19.59 -1.98 -6.87
C ASP A 505 -18.36 -1.09 -6.59
N THR A 506 -17.47 -0.97 -7.60
CA THR A 506 -16.23 -0.18 -7.53
C THR A 506 -16.13 0.88 -8.62
N ASP A 507 -15.50 2.03 -8.33
CA ASP A 507 -15.33 3.12 -9.31
C ASP A 507 -13.87 3.61 -9.42
N LEU A 508 -13.44 3.93 -10.65
CA LEU A 508 -12.35 4.87 -10.94
C LEU A 508 -12.95 6.23 -11.33
N VAL A 509 -12.61 7.31 -10.61
CA VAL A 509 -13.25 8.62 -10.77
C VAL A 509 -12.25 9.77 -10.81
N GLY A 510 -12.12 10.43 -11.96
CA GLY A 510 -11.32 11.65 -12.11
C GLY A 510 -9.81 11.42 -12.17
N GLY A 511 -9.14 12.09 -13.11
CA GLY A 511 -7.68 12.10 -13.21
C GLY A 511 -7.13 11.90 -14.62
N VAL A 512 -5.83 11.67 -14.71
CA VAL A 512 -5.11 11.43 -15.96
C VAL A 512 -4.42 10.07 -15.95
N VAL A 513 -4.51 9.36 -17.08
CA VAL A 513 -3.83 8.09 -17.33
C VAL A 513 -3.06 8.20 -18.64
N VAL A 514 -1.73 8.14 -18.54
CA VAL A 514 -0.78 8.22 -19.65
C VAL A 514 -0.31 6.81 -19.99
N GLY A 515 -0.43 6.42 -21.26
CA GLY A 515 0.06 5.13 -21.74
C GLY A 515 1.58 5.08 -21.75
N GLU A 516 2.21 5.97 -22.53
CA GLU A 516 3.66 6.15 -22.56
C GLU A 516 4.04 7.65 -22.44
N SER A 517 4.98 7.96 -21.54
CA SER A 517 5.38 9.32 -21.19
C SER A 517 6.66 9.78 -21.90
N GLN A 518 7.10 11.01 -21.63
CA GLN A 518 8.42 11.51 -22.08
C GLN A 518 9.57 11.07 -21.15
N ASN A 519 9.29 10.35 -20.07
CA ASN A 519 10.30 9.75 -19.23
C ASN A 519 10.85 8.48 -19.91
N LEU A 520 12.05 8.57 -20.50
CA LEU A 520 12.74 7.45 -21.14
C LEU A 520 13.90 6.92 -20.25
N THR A 521 13.76 7.04 -18.93
CA THR A 521 14.77 6.59 -17.97
C THR A 521 14.80 5.07 -17.83
N GLY A 522 16.02 4.54 -17.75
CA GLY A 522 16.31 3.13 -17.50
C GLY A 522 16.16 2.22 -18.71
N PRO A 523 16.18 0.88 -18.52
CA PRO A 523 15.93 -0.06 -19.60
C PRO A 523 14.51 0.13 -20.17
N PRO A 524 14.29 -0.17 -21.46
CA PRO A 524 12.97 -0.13 -22.03
C PRO A 524 12.03 -1.06 -21.24
N LYS A 525 10.79 -0.62 -21.06
CA LYS A 525 9.72 -1.39 -20.42
C LYS A 525 9.74 -2.85 -20.90
N PRO A 526 9.84 -3.85 -20.01
CA PRO A 526 9.82 -5.26 -20.40
C PRO A 526 8.61 -5.55 -21.29
N GLN A 527 8.86 -5.87 -22.56
CA GLN A 527 7.80 -6.15 -23.53
C GLN A 527 7.51 -7.64 -23.54
N GLU A 528 6.46 -8.06 -22.84
CA GLU A 528 5.76 -9.31 -23.15
C GLU A 528 5.16 -9.16 -24.57
N PRO A 529 5.59 -9.96 -25.57
CA PRO A 529 5.05 -9.85 -26.93
C PRO A 529 3.53 -10.02 -26.94
N HIS A 530 2.84 -9.21 -27.74
CA HIS A 530 1.38 -9.17 -27.84
C HIS A 530 0.61 -8.77 -26.55
N PHE A 531 1.26 -8.52 -25.41
CA PHE A 531 0.58 -7.99 -24.22
C PHE A 531 0.14 -6.53 -24.47
N PRO A 532 -1.17 -6.20 -24.42
CA PRO A 532 -1.60 -4.85 -24.71
C PRO A 532 -1.26 -3.87 -23.59
N LEU A 533 -0.85 -2.65 -23.92
CA LEU A 533 -0.87 -1.55 -22.98
C LEU A 533 -2.33 -1.14 -22.69
N ARG A 534 -2.76 -1.10 -21.42
CA ARG A 534 -4.15 -0.77 -21.03
C ARG A 534 -4.20 0.39 -20.03
N GLY A 535 -5.04 1.40 -20.25
CA GLY A 535 -5.27 2.46 -19.26
C GLY A 535 -6.15 1.98 -18.11
N PHE A 536 -7.30 1.42 -18.43
CA PHE A 536 -8.22 0.73 -17.52
C PHE A 536 -8.49 -0.67 -18.03
N GLU A 537 -8.51 -1.64 -17.11
CA GLU A 537 -8.79 -3.04 -17.39
C GLU A 537 -10.09 -3.44 -16.70
N PHE A 538 -11.14 -3.64 -17.49
CA PHE A 538 -12.36 -4.29 -17.03
C PHE A 538 -12.06 -5.75 -16.63
N TYR A 539 -12.70 -6.20 -15.56
CA TYR A 539 -12.62 -7.56 -15.01
C TYR A 539 -13.77 -7.72 -14.01
N ASP A 540 -14.37 -8.91 -13.93
CA ASP A 540 -15.44 -9.25 -12.99
C ASP A 540 -16.64 -8.26 -13.11
N GLY A 541 -17.01 -7.55 -12.04
CA GLY A 541 -17.88 -6.37 -12.08
C GLY A 541 -19.26 -6.51 -11.42
N PRO A 542 -20.08 -5.44 -11.41
CA PRO A 542 -19.92 -4.19 -12.16
C PRO A 542 -18.82 -3.28 -11.61
N VAL A 543 -18.14 -2.59 -12.54
CA VAL A 543 -17.17 -1.53 -12.23
C VAL A 543 -17.47 -0.27 -13.06
N THR A 544 -17.23 0.93 -12.52
CA THR A 544 -17.35 2.21 -13.24
C THR A 544 -15.98 2.80 -13.53
N VAL A 545 -15.77 3.34 -14.73
CA VAL A 545 -14.67 4.27 -15.03
C VAL A 545 -15.25 5.58 -15.56
N GLN A 546 -14.96 6.70 -14.89
CA GLN A 546 -15.52 8.00 -15.26
C GLN A 546 -14.58 9.18 -15.00
N ASP A 547 -14.77 10.25 -15.78
CA ASP A 547 -14.03 11.53 -15.66
C ASP A 547 -12.51 11.40 -15.86
N ILE A 548 -12.07 10.36 -16.61
CA ILE A 548 -10.64 10.10 -16.88
C ILE A 548 -10.21 10.65 -18.24
N HIS A 549 -9.10 11.38 -18.24
CA HIS A 549 -8.36 11.72 -19.45
C HIS A 549 -7.31 10.65 -19.75
N PHE A 550 -7.48 9.93 -20.86
CA PHE A 550 -6.52 8.96 -21.36
C PHE A 550 -5.67 9.56 -22.49
N THR A 551 -4.35 9.43 -22.39
CA THR A 551 -3.43 9.97 -23.40
C THR A 551 -2.24 9.06 -23.67
N GLN A 552 -1.66 9.13 -24.88
CA GLN A 552 -0.51 8.33 -25.32
C GLN A 552 -0.73 6.80 -25.28
N PHE A 553 -1.93 6.35 -25.64
CA PHE A 553 -2.19 4.92 -25.91
C PHE A 553 -2.15 4.67 -27.42
N VAL A 554 -0.95 4.73 -27.99
CA VAL A 554 -0.71 4.54 -29.43
C VAL A 554 -0.32 3.08 -29.68
N PRO A 555 -1.10 2.30 -30.44
CA PRO A 555 -0.71 0.93 -30.79
C PRO A 555 0.46 0.92 -31.77
N THR A 556 1.33 -0.08 -31.66
CA THR A 556 2.36 -0.38 -32.66
C THR A 556 2.13 -1.75 -33.27
N PRO A 557 2.74 -2.09 -34.43
CA PRO A 557 2.60 -3.41 -35.05
C PRO A 557 3.02 -4.59 -34.15
N THR A 558 3.91 -4.35 -33.17
CA THR A 558 4.40 -5.37 -32.22
C THR A 558 3.69 -5.35 -30.87
N ARG A 559 3.06 -4.24 -30.50
CA ARG A 559 2.47 -4.04 -29.17
C ARG A 559 1.17 -3.20 -29.25
N PRO A 560 -0.01 -3.84 -29.10
CA PRO A 560 -1.29 -3.14 -29.02
C PRO A 560 -1.34 -2.18 -27.82
N ALA A 561 -2.10 -1.10 -27.94
CA ALA A 561 -2.33 -0.16 -26.84
C ALA A 561 -3.75 0.41 -26.92
N ALA A 562 -4.41 0.57 -25.77
CA ALA A 562 -5.67 1.30 -25.68
C ALA A 562 -5.92 1.86 -24.28
N ALA A 563 -6.72 2.91 -24.22
CA ALA A 563 -7.23 3.49 -22.98
C ALA A 563 -8.09 2.49 -22.20
N LEU A 564 -9.04 1.80 -22.84
CA LEU A 564 -9.87 0.76 -22.24
C LEU A 564 -9.55 -0.63 -22.80
N GLY A 565 -9.55 -1.64 -21.94
CA GLY A 565 -9.44 -3.05 -22.34
C GLY A 565 -10.01 -4.00 -21.29
N ALA A 566 -9.80 -5.30 -21.50
CA ALA A 566 -10.30 -6.38 -20.65
C ALA A 566 -9.16 -7.27 -20.14
N LEU A 567 -9.32 -7.87 -18.95
CA LEU A 567 -8.38 -8.88 -18.44
C LEU A 567 -8.39 -10.11 -19.35
N GLN A 568 -7.29 -10.30 -20.08
CA GLN A 568 -7.06 -11.47 -20.92
C GLN A 568 -6.91 -12.74 -20.06
N PHE A 569 -7.23 -13.90 -20.65
CA PHE A 569 -7.14 -15.21 -19.98
C PHE A 569 -8.00 -15.32 -18.69
N SER A 570 -8.99 -14.43 -18.49
CA SER A 570 -9.88 -14.48 -17.32
C SER A 570 -10.82 -15.69 -17.38
N PRO A 571 -10.87 -16.56 -16.35
CA PRO A 571 -11.89 -17.59 -16.20
C PRO A 571 -13.19 -17.05 -15.58
N PHE A 572 -13.18 -15.82 -15.09
CA PHE A 572 -14.35 -15.12 -14.56
C PHE A 572 -15.02 -14.31 -15.68
N PHE A 573 -16.34 -14.23 -15.60
CA PHE A 573 -17.19 -13.47 -16.53
C PHE A 573 -16.90 -11.96 -16.47
N PHE A 574 -17.53 -11.22 -17.37
CA PHE A 574 -17.51 -9.77 -17.39
C PHE A 574 -18.92 -9.23 -17.22
N HIS A 575 -19.14 -8.41 -16.20
CA HIS A 575 -20.46 -7.91 -15.86
C HIS A 575 -20.90 -6.80 -16.83
N PRO A 576 -22.01 -6.97 -17.57
CA PRO A 576 -22.35 -6.10 -18.70
C PRO A 576 -22.79 -4.70 -18.28
N ALA A 577 -23.27 -4.55 -17.03
CA ALA A 577 -23.54 -3.25 -16.43
C ALA A 577 -22.29 -2.58 -15.79
N SER A 578 -21.07 -3.02 -16.16
CA SER A 578 -19.86 -2.20 -16.00
C SER A 578 -19.93 -1.00 -16.95
N ARG A 579 -19.38 0.15 -16.57
CA ARG A 579 -19.71 1.45 -17.21
C ARG A 579 -18.48 2.29 -17.55
N ALA A 580 -18.58 3.01 -18.65
CA ALA A 580 -17.73 4.15 -19.02
C ALA A 580 -18.60 5.42 -19.10
N ALA A 581 -18.08 6.57 -18.64
CA ALA A 581 -18.76 7.87 -18.75
C ALA A 581 -17.77 9.05 -18.73
N ARG A 582 -18.08 10.15 -19.43
CA ARG A 582 -17.32 11.41 -19.43
C ARG A 582 -15.81 11.24 -19.65
N LEU A 583 -15.45 10.27 -20.48
CA LEU A 583 -14.05 9.98 -20.80
C LEU A 583 -13.50 10.92 -21.87
N GLN A 584 -12.21 11.22 -21.79
CA GLN A 584 -11.51 12.06 -22.77
C GLN A 584 -10.30 11.30 -23.33
N PHE A 585 -10.04 11.43 -24.62
CA PHE A 585 -8.96 10.72 -25.31
C PHE A 585 -8.09 11.72 -26.08
N SER A 586 -6.76 11.60 -25.98
CA SER A 586 -5.82 12.48 -26.71
C SER A 586 -4.55 11.74 -27.12
N ASN A 587 -4.38 11.50 -28.43
CA ASN A 587 -3.40 10.55 -28.96
C ASN A 587 -3.52 9.17 -28.27
N ALA A 588 -4.72 8.60 -28.28
CA ALA A 588 -5.05 7.36 -27.58
C ALA A 588 -6.12 6.59 -28.36
N GLN A 589 -5.90 5.30 -28.61
CA GLN A 589 -6.94 4.39 -29.05
C GLN A 589 -7.95 4.18 -27.90
N PRO A 590 -9.26 4.40 -28.09
CA PRO A 590 -10.22 4.32 -26.98
C PRO A 590 -10.38 2.92 -26.38
N VAL A 591 -10.46 1.88 -27.22
CA VAL A 591 -10.72 0.49 -26.80
C VAL A 591 -9.83 -0.50 -27.53
N TYR A 592 -9.33 -1.53 -26.84
CA TYR A 592 -8.81 -2.75 -27.46
C TYR A 592 -9.23 -4.00 -26.67
N LEU A 593 -10.06 -4.83 -27.30
CA LEU A 593 -10.48 -6.14 -26.81
C LEU A 593 -9.87 -7.22 -27.71
N ALA A 594 -9.02 -8.08 -27.15
CA ALA A 594 -8.26 -9.06 -27.93
C ALA A 594 -9.14 -10.25 -28.37
N SER A 595 -9.65 -10.21 -29.60
CA SER A 595 -10.42 -11.31 -30.21
C SER A 595 -9.53 -12.53 -30.47
N ARG A 596 -9.79 -13.65 -29.77
CA ARG A 596 -9.13 -14.95 -29.99
C ARG A 596 -10.11 -15.93 -30.63
N ALA A 597 -9.81 -16.39 -31.84
CA ALA A 597 -10.68 -17.29 -32.60
C ALA A 597 -10.86 -18.67 -31.93
N LEU A 598 -9.81 -19.18 -31.30
CA LEU A 598 -9.80 -20.48 -30.60
C LEU A 598 -9.14 -20.33 -29.22
N PRO A 599 -9.43 -21.21 -28.26
CA PRO A 599 -8.69 -21.27 -27.01
C PRO A 599 -7.27 -21.76 -27.28
N THR A 600 -6.29 -21.01 -26.78
CA THR A 600 -4.87 -21.36 -26.77
C THR A 600 -4.54 -22.24 -25.54
N PRO A 601 -3.39 -22.93 -25.49
CA PRO A 601 -2.91 -23.55 -24.25
C PRO A 601 -2.73 -22.55 -23.11
N GLU A 602 -2.34 -21.30 -23.44
CA GLU A 602 -2.17 -20.18 -22.50
C GLU A 602 -3.48 -19.77 -21.80
N ASP A 603 -4.63 -19.97 -22.46
CA ASP A 603 -5.94 -19.76 -21.82
C ASP A 603 -6.17 -20.75 -20.67
N ALA A 604 -5.44 -21.87 -20.57
CA ALA A 604 -5.52 -22.82 -19.44
C ALA A 604 -6.94 -23.31 -19.10
N GLY A 605 -7.86 -23.26 -20.07
CA GLY A 605 -9.29 -23.56 -19.90
C GLY A 605 -10.18 -22.36 -19.59
N ALA A 606 -9.62 -21.19 -19.28
CA ALA A 606 -10.34 -19.94 -19.07
C ALA A 606 -10.99 -19.40 -20.36
N ASP A 607 -12.20 -18.87 -20.20
CA ASP A 607 -13.04 -18.43 -21.32
C ASP A 607 -13.93 -17.22 -20.99
N GLY A 608 -14.05 -16.82 -19.72
CA GLY A 608 -14.89 -15.70 -19.27
C GLY A 608 -14.58 -14.37 -19.96
N TYR A 609 -13.33 -14.13 -20.38
CA TYR A 609 -12.94 -13.00 -21.24
C TYR A 609 -13.73 -12.90 -22.55
N ARG A 610 -14.34 -14.00 -23.03
CA ARG A 610 -15.18 -14.03 -24.23
C ARG A 610 -16.54 -13.36 -24.03
N SER A 611 -16.93 -13.08 -22.78
CA SER A 611 -18.11 -12.32 -22.41
C SER A 611 -17.85 -10.80 -22.27
N ALA A 612 -16.61 -10.35 -22.48
CA ALA A 612 -16.18 -8.97 -22.24
C ALA A 612 -17.10 -7.93 -22.89
N ALA A 613 -17.75 -7.13 -22.02
CA ALA A 613 -18.69 -6.08 -22.38
C ALA A 613 -18.67 -4.96 -21.33
N PHE A 614 -18.93 -3.73 -21.75
CA PHE A 614 -19.24 -2.58 -20.87
C PHE A 614 -20.20 -1.61 -21.57
N LEU A 615 -20.91 -0.80 -20.80
CA LEU A 615 -21.86 0.22 -21.26
C LEU A 615 -21.20 1.60 -21.35
N ASP A 616 -21.23 2.22 -22.51
CA ASP A 616 -20.96 3.65 -22.68
C ASP A 616 -22.21 4.45 -22.30
N MET A 617 -22.16 5.12 -21.15
CA MET A 617 -23.34 5.76 -20.55
C MET A 617 -23.79 7.02 -21.30
N ASP A 618 -22.85 7.75 -21.90
CA ASP A 618 -23.08 9.10 -22.45
C ASP A 618 -22.54 9.31 -23.87
N GLY A 619 -21.91 8.29 -24.46
CA GLY A 619 -21.37 8.35 -25.80
C GLY A 619 -19.91 8.83 -25.84
N SER A 620 -19.27 9.07 -24.69
CA SER A 620 -17.89 9.54 -24.64
C SER A 620 -16.88 8.56 -25.23
N VAL A 621 -17.20 7.25 -25.33
CA VAL A 621 -16.32 6.24 -25.95
C VAL A 621 -16.70 5.95 -27.40
N THR A 622 -18.00 5.85 -27.69
CA THR A 622 -18.55 5.31 -28.94
C THR A 622 -19.07 6.38 -29.90
N GLY A 623 -19.45 7.56 -29.38
CA GLY A 623 -20.30 8.55 -30.06
C GLY A 623 -21.81 8.35 -29.85
N GLN A 624 -22.23 7.33 -29.08
CA GLN A 624 -23.65 7.02 -28.85
C GLN A 624 -23.93 6.68 -27.38
N ALA A 625 -24.72 7.53 -26.71
CA ALA A 625 -25.16 7.28 -25.33
C ALA A 625 -26.00 6.00 -25.22
N GLY A 626 -25.75 5.20 -24.19
CA GLY A 626 -26.46 3.94 -23.95
C GLY A 626 -26.04 2.78 -24.89
N ALA A 627 -24.90 2.90 -25.57
CA ALA A 627 -24.36 1.82 -26.39
C ALA A 627 -23.43 0.89 -25.59
N SER A 628 -23.63 -0.42 -25.67
CA SER A 628 -22.68 -1.38 -25.11
C SER A 628 -21.55 -1.67 -26.11
N VAL A 629 -20.32 -1.69 -25.61
CA VAL A 629 -19.13 -2.17 -26.32
C VAL A 629 -18.88 -3.61 -25.91
N LEU A 630 -18.79 -4.54 -26.88
CA LEU A 630 -18.59 -5.97 -26.65
C LEU A 630 -17.43 -6.51 -27.49
N LEU A 631 -16.81 -7.60 -27.05
CA LEU A 631 -15.82 -8.36 -27.84
C LEU A 631 -16.43 -8.81 -29.17
N ALA A 632 -15.73 -8.53 -30.28
CA ALA A 632 -16.17 -8.93 -31.62
C ALA A 632 -16.12 -10.45 -31.79
N THR A 633 -17.27 -11.10 -31.59
CA THR A 633 -17.48 -12.53 -31.86
C THR A 633 -18.80 -12.73 -32.60
N PRO A 634 -18.94 -13.78 -33.44
CA PRO A 634 -20.19 -14.06 -34.14
C PRO A 634 -21.40 -14.23 -33.20
N PHE A 635 -21.17 -14.70 -31.97
CA PHE A 635 -22.22 -14.95 -30.98
C PHE A 635 -22.68 -13.71 -30.19
N LEU A 636 -21.76 -12.80 -29.83
CA LEU A 636 -22.12 -11.56 -29.14
C LEU A 636 -22.58 -10.44 -30.08
N THR A 637 -22.27 -10.54 -31.38
CA THR A 637 -22.70 -9.56 -32.38
C THR A 637 -24.12 -9.84 -32.83
N ASN A 638 -25.03 -8.86 -32.69
CA ASN A 638 -26.27 -8.80 -33.47
C ASN A 638 -26.02 -7.87 -34.67
N THR A 639 -25.95 -8.43 -35.89
CA THR A 639 -25.53 -7.68 -37.09
C THR A 639 -26.53 -6.62 -37.56
N SER A 640 -27.77 -6.59 -37.06
CA SER A 640 -28.74 -5.52 -37.35
C SER A 640 -28.74 -4.37 -36.32
N ALA A 641 -28.16 -4.59 -35.13
CA ALA A 641 -28.17 -3.64 -34.01
C ALA A 641 -26.78 -3.20 -33.53
N CYS A 642 -25.71 -3.73 -34.13
CA CYS A 642 -24.32 -3.48 -33.78
C CYS A 642 -23.50 -2.87 -34.93
N GLN A 643 -22.79 -1.78 -34.65
CA GLN A 643 -21.75 -1.24 -35.52
C GLN A 643 -20.41 -1.94 -35.24
N ALA A 644 -19.73 -2.40 -36.28
CA ALA A 644 -18.39 -2.99 -36.15
C ALA A 644 -17.34 -1.93 -35.82
N ARG A 645 -16.44 -2.24 -34.87
CA ARG A 645 -15.30 -1.39 -34.47
C ARG A 645 -14.00 -2.21 -34.66
N PRO A 646 -13.56 -2.49 -35.91
CA PRO A 646 -12.54 -3.49 -36.20
C PRO A 646 -11.19 -3.19 -35.57
N THR A 647 -10.76 -1.92 -35.52
CA THR A 647 -9.52 -1.49 -34.86
C THR A 647 -9.53 -1.73 -33.34
N TRP A 648 -10.70 -1.86 -32.73
CA TRP A 648 -10.87 -2.14 -31.30
C TRP A 648 -10.98 -3.64 -30.98
N GLY A 649 -11.09 -4.51 -31.99
CA GLY A 649 -11.50 -5.91 -31.79
C GLY A 649 -12.90 -6.06 -31.19
N ALA A 650 -13.77 -5.07 -31.43
CA ALA A 650 -15.04 -4.89 -30.71
C ALA A 650 -16.21 -4.56 -31.65
N VAL A 651 -17.41 -4.59 -31.08
CA VAL A 651 -18.65 -4.07 -31.67
C VAL A 651 -19.31 -3.10 -30.69
N SER A 652 -19.97 -2.07 -31.19
CA SER A 652 -20.77 -1.12 -30.39
C SER A 652 -22.24 -1.26 -30.77
N CYS A 653 -23.09 -1.65 -29.82
CA CYS A 653 -24.48 -2.04 -30.05
C CYS A 653 -25.44 -1.21 -29.19
N ALA A 654 -26.65 -0.94 -29.68
CA ALA A 654 -27.65 -0.19 -28.91
C ALA A 654 -28.19 -1.00 -27.72
N GLY A 655 -28.27 -0.38 -26.54
CA GLY A 655 -28.76 -1.03 -25.32
C GLY A 655 -27.72 -1.94 -24.65
N SER A 656 -28.17 -2.81 -23.73
CA SER A 656 -27.30 -3.70 -22.96
C SER A 656 -27.70 -5.18 -23.05
N PRO A 657 -26.71 -6.09 -23.09
CA PRO A 657 -26.96 -7.52 -23.00
C PRO A 657 -27.32 -7.93 -21.56
N VAL A 658 -28.08 -9.02 -21.44
CA VAL A 658 -28.43 -9.68 -20.18
C VAL A 658 -27.35 -10.70 -19.81
N SER A 659 -27.12 -10.97 -18.52
CA SER A 659 -26.25 -12.08 -18.10
C SER A 659 -27.06 -13.33 -17.81
N LEU A 660 -26.63 -14.47 -18.33
CA LEU A 660 -27.15 -15.79 -17.97
C LEU A 660 -26.13 -16.55 -17.11
N PHE A 661 -26.54 -16.97 -15.92
CA PHE A 661 -25.85 -17.95 -15.09
C PHE A 661 -26.48 -19.34 -15.27
N VAL A 662 -25.65 -20.38 -15.21
CA VAL A 662 -26.03 -21.80 -15.26
C VAL A 662 -25.23 -22.53 -14.19
N VAL A 663 -25.89 -23.11 -13.18
CA VAL A 663 -25.22 -23.66 -11.98
C VAL A 663 -25.76 -25.06 -11.66
N ASN A 664 -24.86 -26.01 -11.36
CA ASN A 664 -25.23 -27.29 -10.78
C ASN A 664 -25.53 -27.10 -9.28
N MET A 665 -26.74 -27.46 -8.85
CA MET A 665 -27.23 -27.35 -7.48
C MET A 665 -27.34 -28.72 -6.78
N ASP A 666 -26.92 -29.81 -7.41
CA ASP A 666 -26.84 -31.15 -6.80
C ASP A 666 -26.02 -31.10 -5.50
N ALA A 667 -26.45 -31.82 -4.46
CA ALA A 667 -25.77 -31.87 -3.17
C ALA A 667 -24.34 -32.43 -3.24
N ALA A 668 -24.03 -33.22 -4.28
CA ALA A 668 -22.69 -33.68 -4.63
C ALA A 668 -22.42 -33.35 -6.13
N PRO A 669 -22.07 -32.09 -6.46
CA PRO A 669 -22.15 -31.60 -7.83
C PRO A 669 -21.00 -32.12 -8.70
N GLN A 670 -21.36 -32.92 -9.71
CA GLN A 670 -20.43 -33.41 -10.74
C GLN A 670 -20.24 -32.41 -11.89
N ALA A 671 -19.21 -32.66 -12.70
CA ALA A 671 -19.01 -31.94 -13.96
C ALA A 671 -20.19 -32.16 -14.91
N PHE A 672 -20.81 -31.06 -15.32
CA PHE A 672 -21.83 -31.05 -16.38
C PHE A 672 -21.38 -30.27 -17.63
N GLY A 673 -20.24 -29.57 -17.55
CA GLY A 673 -19.61 -28.88 -18.67
C GLY A 673 -18.83 -29.74 -19.66
N PRO A 674 -18.43 -29.16 -20.81
CA PRO A 674 -18.66 -27.76 -21.19
C PRO A 674 -20.11 -27.49 -21.62
N VAL A 675 -20.55 -26.23 -21.52
CA VAL A 675 -21.91 -25.80 -21.90
C VAL A 675 -21.87 -25.11 -23.26
N LYS A 676 -22.54 -25.71 -24.26
CA LYS A 676 -22.77 -25.09 -25.55
C LYS A 676 -24.00 -24.19 -25.50
N LEU A 677 -23.86 -22.97 -25.98
CA LEU A 677 -24.97 -22.06 -26.27
C LEU A 677 -24.99 -21.80 -27.78
N ARG A 678 -26.13 -22.03 -28.44
CA ARG A 678 -26.34 -21.75 -29.87
C ARG A 678 -27.58 -20.88 -30.05
N ARG A 679 -27.39 -19.70 -30.64
CA ARG A 679 -28.45 -18.77 -31.07
C ARG A 679 -29.19 -19.32 -32.30
N GLU A 680 -30.40 -18.86 -32.56
CA GLU A 680 -31.27 -19.37 -33.63
C GLU A 680 -30.70 -19.19 -35.05
N ASP A 681 -29.82 -18.22 -35.26
CA ASP A 681 -29.06 -18.00 -36.51
C ASP A 681 -27.90 -18.99 -36.72
N GLY A 682 -27.66 -19.89 -35.77
CA GLY A 682 -26.59 -20.87 -35.79
C GLY A 682 -25.26 -20.41 -35.15
N ALA A 683 -25.13 -19.12 -34.81
CA ALA A 683 -23.99 -18.63 -34.06
C ALA A 683 -23.92 -19.32 -32.69
N HIS A 684 -22.72 -19.69 -32.24
CA HIS A 684 -22.56 -20.43 -30.99
C HIS A 684 -21.27 -20.11 -30.25
N MET A 685 -21.30 -20.31 -28.94
CA MET A 685 -20.12 -20.39 -28.07
C MET A 685 -20.13 -21.70 -27.28
N MET A 686 -18.94 -22.11 -26.85
CA MET A 686 -18.74 -23.21 -25.91
C MET A 686 -18.10 -22.63 -24.65
N LEU A 687 -18.75 -22.82 -23.51
CA LEU A 687 -18.28 -22.37 -22.21
C LEU A 687 -17.65 -23.53 -21.42
N ARG A 688 -16.48 -23.30 -20.84
CA ARG A 688 -15.74 -24.22 -19.95
C ARG A 688 -16.01 -23.94 -18.47
N GLY A 689 -16.27 -22.67 -18.12
CA GLY A 689 -16.59 -22.26 -16.75
C GLY A 689 -15.34 -22.04 -15.88
N ASN A 690 -15.55 -21.64 -14.62
CA ASN A 690 -14.46 -21.32 -13.70
C ASN A 690 -13.78 -22.61 -13.17
N PRO A 691 -12.49 -22.86 -13.48
CA PRO A 691 -11.79 -24.07 -13.05
C PRO A 691 -11.30 -24.02 -11.59
N ARG A 692 -11.39 -22.86 -10.90
CA ARG A 692 -10.86 -22.69 -9.54
C ARG A 692 -11.76 -23.25 -8.44
N GLU A 693 -13.01 -23.59 -8.74
CA GLU A 693 -13.99 -24.13 -7.78
C GLU A 693 -14.33 -25.61 -8.01
N GLY A 694 -13.43 -26.35 -8.67
CA GLY A 694 -13.62 -27.76 -8.98
C GLY A 694 -14.33 -27.99 -10.31
N PRO A 695 -15.13 -29.07 -10.44
CA PRO A 695 -15.42 -29.70 -11.72
C PRO A 695 -16.50 -28.96 -12.53
N ASN A 696 -16.15 -27.85 -13.18
CA ASN A 696 -16.98 -27.13 -14.18
C ASN A 696 -18.47 -27.03 -13.78
N ARG A 697 -18.72 -26.55 -12.55
CA ARG A 697 -20.03 -26.56 -11.88
C ARG A 697 -20.87 -25.30 -12.04
N ALA A 698 -20.29 -24.25 -12.63
CA ALA A 698 -20.96 -22.98 -12.88
C ALA A 698 -20.43 -22.32 -14.16
N PHE A 699 -21.35 -21.76 -14.95
CA PHE A 699 -21.07 -21.08 -16.22
C PHE A 699 -21.82 -19.75 -16.24
N GLN A 700 -21.22 -18.77 -16.91
CA GLN A 700 -21.87 -17.48 -17.09
C GLN A 700 -21.42 -16.83 -18.40
N THR A 701 -22.32 -16.14 -19.06
CA THR A 701 -22.03 -15.31 -20.24
C THR A 701 -23.07 -14.20 -20.42
N ASN A 702 -22.81 -13.31 -21.37
CA ASN A 702 -23.72 -12.25 -21.78
C ASN A 702 -24.46 -12.63 -23.07
N LEU A 703 -25.75 -12.29 -23.13
CA LEU A 703 -26.70 -12.65 -24.19
C LEU A 703 -27.56 -11.43 -24.56
N TRP A 704 -28.20 -11.45 -25.73
CA TRP A 704 -29.18 -10.44 -26.13
C TRP A 704 -30.61 -11.01 -26.00
N ALA A 705 -31.53 -10.24 -25.41
CA ALA A 705 -32.86 -10.74 -25.03
C ALA A 705 -33.94 -10.63 -26.13
N ASP A 706 -33.54 -10.21 -27.33
CA ASP A 706 -34.31 -10.33 -28.58
C ASP A 706 -34.30 -11.77 -29.13
N HIS A 707 -33.18 -12.48 -28.94
CA HIS A 707 -32.88 -13.80 -29.50
C HIS A 707 -33.39 -15.03 -28.69
N THR A 708 -33.19 -16.23 -29.25
CA THR A 708 -33.58 -17.54 -28.66
C THR A 708 -32.41 -18.54 -28.67
N TYR A 709 -31.93 -18.91 -27.48
CA TYR A 709 -30.72 -19.74 -27.35
C TYR A 709 -31.03 -21.20 -26.99
N ALA A 710 -30.50 -22.13 -27.77
CA ALA A 710 -30.38 -23.52 -27.38
C ALA A 710 -29.20 -23.70 -26.41
N LEU A 711 -29.49 -24.14 -25.19
CA LEU A 711 -28.54 -24.50 -24.14
C LEU A 711 -28.35 -26.02 -24.14
N THR A 712 -27.11 -26.49 -24.18
CA THR A 712 -26.77 -27.91 -24.19
C THR A 712 -25.47 -28.14 -23.42
N PRO A 713 -25.54 -28.68 -22.19
CA PRO A 713 -24.36 -29.13 -21.45
C PRO A 713 -23.83 -30.46 -22.01
N ALA A 714 -22.68 -30.92 -21.52
CA ALA A 714 -22.17 -32.25 -21.86
C ALA A 714 -23.00 -33.37 -21.20
N THR A 715 -23.39 -33.13 -19.94
CA THR A 715 -24.29 -33.99 -19.13
C THR A 715 -25.32 -33.09 -18.46
N TRP A 716 -26.53 -33.59 -18.16
CA TRP A 716 -27.47 -32.83 -17.31
C TRP A 716 -27.31 -33.25 -15.83
N PRO A 717 -27.18 -32.29 -14.89
CA PRO A 717 -27.23 -32.60 -13.45
C PRO A 717 -28.66 -32.95 -13.01
N GLY A 718 -28.82 -33.41 -11.76
CA GLY A 718 -30.15 -33.68 -11.19
C GLY A 718 -30.94 -32.40 -10.92
N HIS A 719 -30.27 -31.37 -10.39
CA HIS A 719 -30.81 -30.04 -10.15
C HIS A 719 -29.92 -28.98 -10.82
N VAL A 720 -30.46 -28.28 -11.83
CA VAL A 720 -29.82 -27.11 -12.45
C VAL A 720 -30.58 -25.83 -12.10
N ARG A 721 -29.83 -24.79 -11.73
CA ARG A 721 -30.32 -23.42 -11.59
C ARG A 721 -29.90 -22.57 -12.79
N LEU A 722 -30.86 -21.85 -13.34
CA LEU A 722 -30.67 -20.84 -14.37
C LEU A 722 -31.04 -19.48 -13.78
N ALA A 723 -30.20 -18.46 -13.94
CA ALA A 723 -30.54 -17.11 -13.50
C ALA A 723 -30.23 -16.08 -14.58
N ALA A 724 -31.23 -15.30 -14.97
CA ALA A 724 -31.12 -14.21 -15.94
C ALA A 724 -31.10 -12.86 -15.21
N HIS A 725 -30.01 -12.11 -15.35
CA HIS A 725 -29.77 -10.81 -14.71
C HIS A 725 -29.78 -9.70 -15.76
N HIS A 726 -30.11 -8.47 -15.34
CA HIS A 726 -30.15 -7.25 -16.18
C HIS A 726 -31.20 -7.26 -17.30
N LEU A 727 -32.20 -8.13 -17.20
CA LEU A 727 -33.43 -8.05 -18.00
C LEU A 727 -34.18 -6.74 -17.70
N ALA A 728 -34.38 -5.90 -18.71
CA ALA A 728 -35.30 -4.77 -18.63
C ALA A 728 -36.77 -5.24 -18.67
N ALA A 729 -37.71 -4.45 -18.13
CA ALA A 729 -39.12 -4.83 -17.97
C ALA A 729 -39.84 -5.27 -19.27
N TRP A 730 -39.37 -4.81 -20.43
CA TRP A 730 -39.90 -5.15 -21.76
C TRP A 730 -39.18 -6.33 -22.44
N GLN A 731 -38.04 -6.78 -21.90
CA GLN A 731 -37.23 -7.86 -22.48
C GLN A 731 -37.72 -9.26 -22.06
N VAL A 732 -37.49 -10.25 -22.92
CA VAL A 732 -37.85 -11.65 -22.68
C VAL A 732 -36.76 -12.58 -23.20
N LEU A 733 -35.80 -12.97 -22.34
CA LEU A 733 -34.76 -13.94 -22.73
C LEU A 733 -35.40 -15.32 -22.95
N ARG A 734 -35.20 -15.92 -24.12
CA ARG A 734 -35.75 -17.23 -24.48
C ARG A 734 -34.67 -18.29 -24.51
N LEU A 735 -34.84 -19.36 -23.71
CA LEU A 735 -33.96 -20.52 -23.73
C LEU A 735 -34.70 -21.78 -24.22
N THR A 736 -33.94 -22.67 -24.85
CA THR A 736 -34.37 -23.99 -25.32
C THR A 736 -33.40 -25.03 -24.79
N LEU A 737 -33.92 -26.04 -24.08
CA LEU A 737 -33.13 -27.10 -23.45
C LEU A 737 -33.58 -28.45 -24.02
N ARG A 738 -32.65 -29.23 -24.57
CA ARG A 738 -32.87 -30.64 -24.92
C ARG A 738 -32.41 -31.50 -23.75
N THR A 739 -33.37 -32.08 -23.03
CA THR A 739 -33.17 -32.74 -21.73
C THR A 739 -34.23 -33.83 -21.54
N ARG A 740 -34.31 -34.47 -20.37
CA ARG A 740 -35.50 -35.25 -19.95
C ARG A 740 -36.60 -34.32 -19.41
N ARG A 741 -37.86 -34.76 -19.39
CA ARG A 741 -38.96 -33.94 -18.86
C ARG A 741 -38.71 -33.68 -17.37
N PRO A 742 -38.61 -32.41 -16.91
CA PRO A 742 -38.34 -32.14 -15.51
C PRO A 742 -39.43 -32.70 -14.61
N ALA A 743 -39.03 -33.31 -13.49
CA ALA A 743 -39.91 -33.76 -12.42
C ALA A 743 -40.53 -32.57 -11.66
N ARG A 744 -39.79 -31.45 -11.56
CA ARG A 744 -40.25 -30.18 -10.99
C ARG A 744 -39.60 -29.00 -11.72
N ILE A 745 -40.34 -27.89 -11.80
CA ILE A 745 -39.89 -26.59 -12.33
C ILE A 745 -40.40 -25.51 -11.38
N ASP A 746 -39.48 -24.76 -10.78
CA ASP A 746 -39.82 -23.54 -10.03
C ASP A 746 -39.44 -22.32 -10.90
N LEU A 747 -40.38 -21.39 -11.08
CA LEU A 747 -40.24 -20.22 -11.95
C LEU A 747 -40.29 -18.92 -11.14
N ALA A 748 -39.37 -18.00 -11.42
CA ALA A 748 -39.52 -16.61 -11.00
C ALA A 748 -40.82 -15.98 -11.57
N PRO A 749 -41.49 -15.08 -10.83
CA PRO A 749 -42.75 -14.47 -11.25
C PRO A 749 -42.70 -13.89 -12.67
N GLY A 750 -43.75 -14.15 -13.46
CA GLY A 750 -43.86 -13.71 -14.86
C GLY A 750 -43.06 -14.54 -15.88
N SER A 751 -42.11 -15.37 -15.45
CA SER A 751 -41.40 -16.31 -16.33
C SER A 751 -42.30 -17.49 -16.68
N LYS A 752 -42.03 -18.16 -17.82
CA LYS A 752 -42.86 -19.26 -18.35
C LYS A 752 -42.00 -20.47 -18.73
N ALA A 753 -42.59 -21.66 -18.63
CA ALA A 753 -42.05 -22.90 -19.16
C ALA A 753 -43.08 -23.64 -20.03
N SER A 754 -42.64 -24.31 -21.09
CA SER A 754 -43.45 -25.27 -21.84
C SER A 754 -42.62 -26.47 -22.30
N TRP A 755 -43.23 -27.64 -22.30
CA TRP A 755 -42.58 -28.92 -22.66
C TRP A 755 -43.21 -29.52 -23.91
N SER A 756 -42.41 -29.79 -24.93
CA SER A 756 -42.87 -30.37 -26.20
C SER A 756 -41.76 -31.18 -26.87
N ALA A 757 -42.05 -32.40 -27.34
CA ALA A 757 -41.17 -33.19 -28.21
C ALA A 757 -39.69 -33.29 -27.74
N GLY A 758 -39.46 -33.59 -26.45
CA GLY A 758 -38.11 -33.72 -25.87
C GLY A 758 -37.38 -32.40 -25.61
N GLN A 759 -38.09 -31.27 -25.72
CA GLN A 759 -37.54 -29.93 -25.56
C GLN A 759 -38.35 -29.13 -24.51
N LEU A 760 -37.63 -28.59 -23.53
CA LEU A 760 -38.12 -27.56 -22.63
C LEU A 760 -37.85 -26.19 -23.24
N ARG A 761 -38.87 -25.33 -23.32
CA ARG A 761 -38.74 -23.92 -23.68
C ARG A 761 -38.98 -23.08 -22.43
N LEU A 762 -38.14 -22.06 -22.22
CA LEU A 762 -38.23 -21.13 -21.09
C LEU A 762 -38.29 -19.68 -21.59
N GLU A 763 -39.21 -18.89 -21.07
CA GLU A 763 -39.21 -17.43 -21.19
C GLU A 763 -38.86 -16.82 -19.83
N PHE A 764 -37.72 -16.14 -19.72
CA PHE A 764 -37.36 -15.35 -18.55
C PHE A 764 -37.84 -13.93 -18.75
N ARG A 765 -38.56 -13.37 -17.77
CA ARG A 765 -38.96 -11.96 -17.74
C ARG A 765 -38.28 -11.25 -16.59
N ALA A 766 -38.12 -9.92 -16.68
CA ALA A 766 -37.62 -9.13 -15.56
C ALA A 766 -38.46 -9.42 -14.30
N PRO A 767 -37.83 -9.70 -13.14
CA PRO A 767 -38.55 -10.03 -11.93
C PRO A 767 -39.19 -8.76 -11.32
N PRO A 768 -40.16 -8.90 -10.39
CA PRO A 768 -40.72 -7.76 -9.67
C PRO A 768 -39.68 -7.00 -8.85
N ALA A 769 -39.98 -5.73 -8.56
CA ALA A 769 -39.07 -4.80 -7.88
C ALA A 769 -38.51 -5.39 -6.56
N GLY A 770 -37.19 -5.35 -6.41
CA GLY A 770 -36.45 -5.89 -5.26
C GLY A 770 -35.63 -7.16 -5.57
N ALA A 771 -36.01 -7.94 -6.58
CA ALA A 771 -35.26 -9.12 -6.99
C ALA A 771 -34.15 -8.79 -8.01
N LYS A 772 -32.92 -9.30 -7.79
CA LYS A 772 -31.76 -9.03 -8.66
C LYS A 772 -31.70 -9.87 -9.96
N ALA A 773 -32.53 -10.91 -10.08
CA ALA A 773 -32.51 -11.85 -11.19
C ALA A 773 -33.84 -12.58 -11.37
N ALA A 774 -34.13 -13.03 -12.59
CA ALA A 774 -35.14 -14.03 -12.88
C ALA A 774 -34.52 -15.42 -12.77
N VAL A 775 -34.84 -16.13 -11.69
CA VAL A 775 -34.32 -17.48 -11.39
C VAL A 775 -35.31 -18.55 -11.84
N VAL A 776 -34.80 -19.64 -12.41
CA VAL A 776 -35.55 -20.86 -12.71
C VAL A 776 -34.75 -22.05 -12.18
N ASP A 777 -35.38 -22.87 -11.34
CA ASP A 777 -34.81 -24.12 -10.85
C ASP A 777 -35.49 -25.31 -11.54
N LEU A 778 -34.69 -26.23 -12.06
CA LEU A 778 -35.15 -27.43 -12.75
C LEU A 778 -34.61 -28.66 -12.02
N TRP A 779 -35.52 -29.53 -11.59
CA TRP A 779 -35.19 -30.88 -11.14
C TRP A 779 -35.51 -31.82 -12.30
N LEU A 780 -34.46 -32.33 -12.93
CA LEU A 780 -34.51 -33.09 -14.17
C LEU A 780 -34.71 -34.56 -13.89
#